data_AF-A0A060T0F9-F1
#
_entry.id   AF-A0A060T0F9-F1
#
_cell.length_a   1.000
_cell.length_b   1.000
_cell.length_c   1.000
_cell.angle_alpha   90.00
_cell.angle_beta   90.00
_cell.angle_gamma   90.00
#
_symmetry.space_group_name_H-M   'P 1'
#
loop_
_entity.id
_entity.type
_entity.pdbx_description
1 polymer ?
#
loop_
_entity_poly.entity_id
_entity_poly.type
_entity_poly.pdbx_seq_one_letter_code
_entity_poly.pdbx_strand_id
1 'polypeptide(L)'
;MSNNSSNAGLDRFPTPSTPPGYRTPPPRTPSPRADTSHVLAQQSAGSTGSSDAGGDQSLPVHKPPTTYYDASPVGRKSLHDSLAGAFASERTPNVDKKRRDIRLSMTGKTILISLEEFMNRFIPAPPGETEPVEAFKAVDFTGIPQDIESNMYGPLVAAFNREWLLPHDIPASTPHKGDGTVASNQKIDGGLYPRGNAPQDSTSWSSIELSIECKTDTTKQDPFDDRKNNPEASAITRKDVRGQIMCYAVLVFDNQHRVHHFMLLILGAMARLIRWDRSGVLVTHKFDYTKEPEKLTQFLWRFGRMTPAQRGHDPTAVRVLPGSADFRLMHARAATPLKNREGFVVGEHARLMFKGSLKVTIAESIEDSAGKKTYKMVDKDAPFWRLTVHDERGHRDFLVGKPHTTAASLSGRGTRTYVAIDALDKDGPFVYLKDAWRVAHDRIEQEGRILAELNDNSGGGPVVGVPTLLCHGDVATQVTVSQTVWLLKHGDAKPEDCTLKTHRHYRLVVKEVCLSMSEFLSFSELVGLVALCIDAHGQAYAGKNLLHRDISAGNVLICPIEETINGRLKKRRMGILADWELAKRVGGQEAKDTPRQPDRTGTWQFTSASALGNPSKRIIVQDDMESFFHLMLYFAIRFLPHNCENVGEFMDAYFDGYVEANGVYYGGGDKMAAMRSGTLKTLRYNSLIFFEPQQGTQTGHETDCRSNPQNTSPEELSPTDRGAQPATADQKVHPPVPHHINIVFSDFLARLKAHYSLHVPEETTKAGSGQSIARTDTTASAEDDIEDARQSLYLMLTKSAAYKKASKVSSTRPSVHEASASRSDYETRALANGLADHGEMVALFAKHMGKNAGWPKFADRVPDQLPEKYRRGVDTVLGMKRNLESTIDSSVLLTGQGSFSKRARTKE
;
A
#
# COMPACT_ATOMS: atom_id res chain seq x y z
N MET A 1 51.17 -5.11 -40.15
CA MET A 1 52.34 -5.98 -40.43
C MET A 1 52.40 -7.04 -39.35
N SER A 2 52.72 -8.29 -39.70
CA SER A 2 53.06 -9.48 -38.87
C SER A 2 52.48 -9.60 -37.43
N ASN A 3 51.61 -10.57 -37.11
CA ASN A 3 51.75 -12.05 -37.04
C ASN A 3 52.47 -12.63 -35.81
N ASN A 4 51.86 -13.73 -35.33
CA ASN A 4 52.30 -14.74 -34.35
C ASN A 4 52.31 -14.32 -32.86
N SER A 5 51.60 -14.93 -31.91
CA SER A 5 51.07 -16.30 -31.64
C SER A 5 51.97 -17.19 -30.75
N SER A 6 51.43 -17.58 -29.59
CA SER A 6 51.68 -18.85 -28.86
C SER A 6 50.79 -18.93 -27.61
N ASN A 7 50.73 -20.10 -26.97
CA ASN A 7 49.53 -20.63 -26.30
C ASN A 7 49.58 -20.69 -24.75
N ALA A 8 48.36 -20.74 -24.18
CA ALA A 8 47.93 -21.47 -22.99
C ALA A 8 48.43 -21.08 -21.57
N GLY A 9 47.46 -20.99 -20.65
CA GLY A 9 47.67 -20.90 -19.20
C GLY A 9 46.36 -20.56 -18.47
N LEU A 10 45.74 -21.55 -17.83
CA LEU A 10 44.55 -21.37 -16.98
C LEU A 10 44.94 -20.81 -15.59
N ASP A 11 43.90 -20.36 -14.87
CA ASP A 11 43.74 -20.25 -13.41
C ASP A 11 43.86 -18.89 -12.68
N ARG A 12 42.78 -18.63 -11.91
CA ARG A 12 42.63 -17.80 -10.69
C ARG A 12 42.51 -16.27 -10.80
N PHE A 13 41.29 -15.81 -10.46
CA PHE A 13 40.99 -14.41 -10.11
C PHE A 13 41.56 -14.03 -8.72
N PRO A 14 41.98 -12.77 -8.52
CA PRO A 14 42.60 -12.32 -7.27
C PRO A 14 41.57 -11.88 -6.20
N THR A 15 41.88 -12.16 -4.93
CA THR A 15 41.20 -11.60 -3.76
C THR A 15 41.72 -10.19 -3.42
N PRO A 16 40.85 -9.19 -3.16
CA PRO A 16 41.28 -7.90 -2.62
C PRO A 16 41.66 -7.98 -1.14
N SER A 17 42.74 -7.31 -0.77
CA SER A 17 43.36 -7.32 0.56
C SER A 17 42.74 -6.33 1.56
N THR A 18 42.88 -6.63 2.85
CA THR A 18 42.47 -5.77 3.97
C THR A 18 43.55 -4.71 4.30
N PRO A 19 43.22 -3.41 4.43
CA PRO A 19 44.14 -2.40 4.96
C PRO A 19 44.23 -2.45 6.51
N PRO A 20 45.40 -2.13 7.12
CA PRO A 20 45.61 -2.32 8.55
C PRO A 20 45.20 -1.10 9.43
N GLY A 21 44.43 -1.40 10.47
CA GLY A 21 44.74 -1.03 11.86
C GLY A 21 44.69 0.44 12.31
N TYR A 22 43.66 0.76 13.11
CA TYR A 22 43.82 1.56 14.32
C TYR A 22 43.25 0.79 15.52
N ARG A 23 44.07 0.57 16.55
CA ARG A 23 43.66 -0.14 17.78
C ARG A 23 43.04 0.85 18.77
N THR A 24 41.88 0.50 19.32
CA THR A 24 41.39 1.02 20.60
C THR A 24 41.23 -0.15 21.58
N PRO A 25 41.63 0.00 22.87
CA PRO A 25 41.63 -1.10 23.83
C PRO A 25 40.22 -1.39 24.39
N PRO A 26 39.97 -2.63 24.86
CA PRO A 26 38.66 -3.02 25.38
C PRO A 26 38.37 -2.39 26.76
N PRO A 27 37.09 -2.10 27.08
CA PRO A 27 36.70 -1.64 28.41
C PRO A 27 36.88 -2.75 29.46
N ARG A 28 37.33 -2.36 30.65
CA ARG A 28 37.67 -3.28 31.76
C ARG A 28 36.42 -3.86 32.43
N THR A 29 36.44 -5.16 32.70
CA THR A 29 35.49 -5.83 33.60
C THR A 29 35.81 -5.54 35.08
N PRO A 30 34.80 -5.24 35.93
CA PRO A 30 34.97 -5.27 37.37
C PRO A 30 34.83 -6.72 37.89
N SER A 31 35.81 -7.21 38.65
CA SER A 31 35.66 -8.41 39.49
C SER A 31 35.23 -8.01 40.89
N PRO A 32 34.35 -8.77 41.56
CA PRO A 32 34.03 -8.54 42.96
C PRO A 32 35.12 -9.12 43.88
N ARG A 33 35.50 -8.38 44.92
CA ARG A 33 36.17 -8.91 46.11
C ARG A 33 35.39 -8.47 47.35
N ALA A 34 35.21 -9.39 48.28
CA ALA A 34 34.78 -9.07 49.63
C ALA A 34 35.93 -8.36 50.38
N ASP A 35 35.62 -7.49 51.34
CA ASP A 35 35.71 -7.94 52.75
C ASP A 35 35.07 -6.98 53.77
N THR A 36 34.78 -7.59 54.92
CA THR A 36 34.28 -7.11 56.23
C THR A 36 34.46 -5.64 56.67
N SER A 37 33.48 -5.09 57.40
CA SER A 37 33.56 -4.95 58.89
C SER A 37 32.39 -4.21 59.57
N HIS A 38 32.08 -4.67 60.80
CA HIS A 38 31.25 -4.15 61.92
C HIS A 38 30.59 -2.75 61.89
N VAL A 39 29.36 -2.64 62.47
CA VAL A 39 29.09 -2.16 63.86
C VAL A 39 27.60 -2.28 64.26
N LEU A 40 27.36 -2.69 65.53
CA LEU A 40 26.20 -2.62 66.46
C LEU A 40 24.87 -1.93 65.99
N ALA A 41 23.65 -2.37 66.35
CA ALA A 41 23.16 -2.58 67.73
C ALA A 41 21.78 -3.30 67.87
N GLN A 42 21.59 -3.96 69.03
CA GLN A 42 20.36 -4.19 69.85
C GLN A 42 19.07 -4.77 69.19
N GLN A 43 18.65 -6.01 69.57
CA GLN A 43 17.63 -6.38 70.60
C GLN A 43 16.16 -6.05 70.18
N SER A 44 15.14 -6.92 70.32
CA SER A 44 14.88 -7.92 71.39
C SER A 44 14.01 -9.15 70.99
N ALA A 45 14.07 -10.18 71.85
CA ALA A 45 13.27 -11.43 71.99
C ALA A 45 11.73 -11.32 71.82
N GLY A 46 10.92 -12.40 71.73
CA GLY A 46 11.06 -13.89 71.80
C GLY A 46 9.75 -14.55 71.28
N SER A 47 9.36 -15.84 71.44
CA SER A 47 9.91 -17.03 72.13
C SER A 47 9.19 -18.35 71.71
N THR A 48 9.91 -19.49 71.72
CA THR A 48 9.49 -20.89 72.05
C THR A 48 8.45 -21.73 71.24
N GLY A 49 8.93 -22.90 70.76
CA GLY A 49 8.20 -24.21 70.67
C GLY A 49 7.62 -24.60 69.29
N SER A 50 7.57 -25.88 68.85
CA SER A 50 8.22 -27.14 69.28
C SER A 50 8.04 -28.23 68.18
N SER A 51 9.03 -29.16 68.07
CA SER A 51 8.94 -30.57 67.60
C SER A 51 8.39 -30.98 66.20
N ASP A 52 9.24 -31.78 65.53
CA ASP A 52 8.97 -32.98 64.71
C ASP A 52 8.58 -32.93 63.21
N ALA A 53 9.61 -33.25 62.40
CA ALA A 53 9.71 -34.40 61.50
C ALA A 53 8.91 -34.47 60.17
N GLY A 54 9.67 -34.46 59.06
CA GLY A 54 9.41 -35.29 57.88
C GLY A 54 8.70 -34.60 56.71
N GLY A 55 9.45 -34.23 55.66
CA GLY A 55 8.86 -33.73 54.43
C GLY A 55 9.86 -33.02 53.51
N ASP A 56 10.30 -33.76 52.50
CA ASP A 56 11.09 -33.34 51.34
C ASP A 56 10.81 -31.88 50.87
N GLN A 57 11.79 -30.98 51.02
CA GLN A 57 11.66 -29.58 50.57
C GLN A 57 12.37 -29.36 49.23
N SER A 58 11.55 -29.11 48.22
CA SER A 58 11.98 -28.51 46.96
C SER A 58 12.60 -27.13 47.20
N LEU A 59 13.79 -26.91 46.67
CA LEU A 59 14.46 -25.61 46.75
C LEU A 59 13.69 -24.55 45.94
N PRO A 60 13.53 -23.32 46.46
CA PRO A 60 12.81 -22.26 45.77
C PRO A 60 13.63 -21.78 44.57
N VAL A 61 13.11 -22.01 43.36
CA VAL A 61 13.67 -21.42 42.13
C VAL A 61 13.50 -19.90 42.20
N HIS A 62 14.62 -19.19 42.34
CA HIS A 62 14.67 -17.74 42.17
C HIS A 62 14.04 -17.37 40.81
N LYS A 63 12.99 -16.53 40.83
CA LYS A 63 12.49 -15.91 39.60
C LYS A 63 13.61 -15.07 38.97
N PRO A 64 14.09 -15.38 37.74
CA PRO A 64 14.85 -14.41 36.98
C PRO A 64 13.94 -13.24 36.59
N PRO A 65 14.49 -12.02 36.37
CA PRO A 65 13.70 -10.89 35.92
C PRO A 65 13.05 -11.21 34.57
N THR A 66 11.72 -11.09 34.49
CA THR A 66 10.95 -11.32 33.28
C THR A 66 11.25 -10.26 32.22
N THR A 67 12.21 -10.55 31.35
CA THR A 67 12.36 -9.84 30.07
C THR A 67 11.24 -10.28 29.14
N TYR A 68 10.13 -9.56 29.19
CA TYR A 68 9.02 -9.70 28.24
C TYR A 68 9.49 -9.30 26.83
N TYR A 69 9.97 -10.27 26.06
CA TYR A 69 9.80 -10.22 24.62
C TYR A 69 8.30 -10.40 24.38
N ASP A 70 7.58 -9.35 23.98
CA ASP A 70 6.11 -9.38 23.98
C ASP A 70 5.51 -9.44 22.56
N ALA A 71 4.70 -10.47 22.33
CA ALA A 71 4.10 -10.78 21.03
C ALA A 71 2.89 -9.89 20.80
N SER A 72 2.87 -9.19 19.66
CA SER A 72 2.09 -7.97 19.59
C SER A 72 0.70 -8.15 18.98
N PRO A 73 -0.40 -7.92 19.70
CA PRO A 73 -1.71 -7.87 19.06
C PRO A 73 -1.77 -6.66 18.11
N VAL A 74 -2.13 -6.85 16.83
CA VAL A 74 -2.25 -5.77 15.84
C VAL A 74 -3.54 -5.83 15.01
N GLY A 75 -4.58 -5.14 15.49
CA GLY A 75 -5.52 -4.48 14.59
C GLY A 75 -7.03 -4.59 14.86
N ARG A 76 -7.74 -3.88 13.96
CA ARG A 76 -9.20 -3.80 13.67
C ARG A 76 -10.16 -3.67 14.87
N LYS A 77 -10.80 -2.51 15.11
CA LYS A 77 -11.14 -1.37 14.21
C LYS A 77 -11.23 -0.05 14.99
N SER A 78 -10.61 1.03 14.51
CA SER A 78 -10.83 2.39 15.04
C SER A 78 -10.91 3.38 13.89
N LEU A 79 -11.85 4.33 13.96
CA LEU A 79 -12.19 5.27 12.89
C LEU A 79 -10.94 5.98 12.34
N HIS A 80 -10.56 5.66 11.12
CA HIS A 80 -9.85 6.49 10.11
C HIS A 80 -9.58 5.64 8.84
N ASP A 81 -10.52 4.75 8.47
CA ASP A 81 -10.58 4.17 7.13
C ASP A 81 -10.97 5.32 6.18
N SER A 82 -9.99 6.06 5.65
CA SER A 82 -10.27 7.16 4.74
C SER A 82 -9.03 7.70 4.00
N LEU A 83 -8.86 7.18 2.78
CA LEU A 83 -9.08 7.93 1.52
C LEU A 83 -8.03 7.75 0.42
N ALA A 84 -6.72 7.71 0.70
CA ALA A 84 -5.78 7.18 -0.30
C ALA A 84 -5.94 5.66 -0.45
N GLY A 85 -6.06 4.96 0.69
CA GLY A 85 -6.36 3.52 0.75
C GLY A 85 -7.83 3.17 0.48
N ALA A 86 -8.78 4.05 0.78
CA ALA A 86 -10.22 3.75 0.60
C ALA A 86 -10.63 3.64 -0.88
N PHE A 87 -9.84 4.22 -1.79
CA PHE A 87 -10.03 4.02 -3.24
C PHE A 87 -9.57 2.64 -3.73
N ALA A 88 -8.68 1.95 -3.01
CA ALA A 88 -8.19 0.61 -3.35
C ALA A 88 -8.83 -0.50 -2.50
N SER A 89 -9.13 -0.25 -1.23
CA SER A 89 -9.66 -1.27 -0.31
C SER A 89 -10.49 -0.69 0.83
N GLU A 90 -11.81 -0.64 0.64
CA GLU A 90 -12.73 -0.68 1.77
C GLU A 90 -13.55 -1.97 1.77
N ARG A 91 -13.65 -2.54 2.98
CA ARG A 91 -14.32 -3.81 3.32
C ARG A 91 -13.63 -5.05 2.72
N THR A 92 -13.56 -6.08 3.55
CA THR A 92 -12.75 -7.29 3.32
C THR A 92 -13.02 -7.84 1.92
N PRO A 93 -12.01 -7.97 1.04
CA PRO A 93 -12.17 -8.80 -0.14
C PRO A 93 -12.65 -10.17 0.34
N ASN A 94 -13.52 -10.84 -0.42
CA ASN A 94 -13.69 -12.27 -0.20
C ASN A 94 -12.27 -12.88 -0.15
N VAL A 95 -12.00 -13.74 0.83
CA VAL A 95 -10.67 -14.33 1.00
C VAL A 95 -10.23 -14.96 -0.32
N ASP A 96 -11.15 -15.57 -1.07
CA ASP A 96 -10.91 -16.11 -2.41
C ASP A 96 -10.50 -15.06 -3.46
N LYS A 97 -11.04 -13.84 -3.40
CA LYS A 97 -10.60 -12.72 -4.25
C LYS A 97 -9.20 -12.26 -3.85
N LYS A 98 -8.91 -12.03 -2.56
CA LYS A 98 -7.55 -11.68 -2.10
C LYS A 98 -6.53 -12.77 -2.49
N ARG A 99 -6.91 -14.05 -2.36
CA ARG A 99 -6.12 -15.20 -2.82
C ARG A 99 -5.88 -15.16 -4.32
N ARG A 100 -6.89 -14.82 -5.14
CA ARG A 100 -6.74 -14.69 -6.60
C ARG A 100 -5.86 -13.51 -6.99
N ASP A 101 -6.14 -12.31 -6.48
CA ASP A 101 -5.38 -11.08 -6.74
C ASP A 101 -3.88 -11.29 -6.42
N ILE A 102 -3.57 -11.88 -5.26
CA ILE A 102 -2.17 -12.14 -4.87
C ILE A 102 -1.54 -13.19 -5.80
N ARG A 103 -2.24 -14.28 -6.14
CA ARG A 103 -1.72 -15.28 -7.10
C ARG A 103 -1.36 -14.65 -8.43
N LEU A 104 -2.25 -13.82 -8.98
CA LEU A 104 -1.99 -13.09 -10.24
C LEU A 104 -0.74 -12.21 -10.12
N SER A 105 -0.60 -11.45 -9.02
CA SER A 105 0.59 -10.62 -8.76
C SER A 105 1.90 -11.40 -8.55
N MET A 106 1.80 -12.71 -8.32
CA MET A 106 2.93 -13.62 -8.05
C MET A 106 3.23 -14.59 -9.20
N THR A 107 2.44 -14.54 -10.28
CA THR A 107 2.58 -15.45 -11.43
C THR A 107 3.97 -15.35 -12.06
N GLY A 108 4.65 -16.48 -12.20
CA GLY A 108 6.00 -16.54 -12.79
C GLY A 108 7.12 -16.10 -11.84
N LYS A 109 6.82 -15.80 -10.57
CA LYS A 109 7.80 -15.40 -9.54
C LYS A 109 8.22 -16.55 -8.62
N THR A 110 7.82 -17.77 -8.96
CA THR A 110 8.14 -18.99 -8.22
C THR A 110 9.39 -19.66 -8.77
N ILE A 111 10.36 -19.94 -7.91
CA ILE A 111 11.64 -20.56 -8.27
C ILE A 111 11.82 -21.85 -7.47
N LEU A 112 11.99 -22.99 -8.15
CA LEU A 112 12.38 -24.25 -7.52
C LEU A 112 13.91 -24.35 -7.37
N ILE A 113 14.35 -24.78 -6.19
CA ILE A 113 15.76 -25.10 -5.88
C ILE A 113 15.87 -26.43 -5.13
N SER A 114 17.07 -27.01 -5.05
CA SER A 114 17.29 -28.20 -4.22
C SER A 114 17.23 -27.85 -2.73
N LEU A 115 16.93 -28.84 -1.88
CA LEU A 115 16.99 -28.65 -0.43
C LEU A 115 18.39 -28.22 0.02
N GLU A 116 19.43 -28.86 -0.51
CA GLU A 116 20.82 -28.53 -0.23
C GLU A 116 21.14 -27.07 -0.57
N GLU A 117 20.72 -26.59 -1.74
CA GLU A 117 20.91 -25.21 -2.16
C GLU A 117 20.15 -24.22 -1.25
N PHE A 118 18.92 -24.56 -0.86
CA PHE A 118 18.13 -23.75 0.09
C PHE A 118 18.84 -23.65 1.45
N MET A 119 19.32 -24.78 1.97
CA MET A 119 20.03 -24.85 3.24
C MET A 119 21.33 -24.05 3.19
N ASN A 120 22.16 -24.27 2.17
CA ASN A 120 23.45 -23.60 2.01
C ASN A 120 23.32 -22.09 1.78
N ARG A 121 22.26 -21.62 1.11
CA ARG A 121 22.04 -20.18 0.85
C ARG A 121 21.38 -19.44 2.02
N PHE A 122 20.45 -20.07 2.74
CA PHE A 122 19.51 -19.34 3.60
C PHE A 122 19.46 -19.82 5.05
N ILE A 123 19.93 -21.04 5.34
CA ILE A 123 19.82 -21.69 6.65
C ILE A 123 21.24 -22.05 7.12
N PRO A 124 22.01 -21.05 7.59
CA PRO A 124 23.43 -21.21 7.90
C PRO A 124 23.65 -22.20 9.05
N ALA A 125 24.77 -22.93 8.99
CA ALA A 125 25.23 -23.70 10.14
C ALA A 125 25.58 -22.74 11.30
N PRO A 126 25.17 -23.03 12.55
CA PRO A 126 25.46 -22.19 13.70
C PRO A 126 26.98 -22.17 13.99
N PRO A 127 27.58 -20.99 14.22
CA PRO A 127 29.02 -20.89 14.41
C PRO A 127 29.45 -21.53 15.74
N GLY A 128 30.32 -22.54 15.65
CA GLY A 128 30.90 -23.21 16.83
C GLY A 128 30.08 -24.37 17.41
N GLU A 129 28.88 -24.66 16.88
CA GLU A 129 28.13 -25.87 17.23
C GLU A 129 28.33 -26.97 16.20
N THR A 130 28.40 -28.22 16.66
CA THR A 130 28.42 -29.41 15.78
C THR A 130 27.01 -29.95 15.64
N GLU A 131 26.59 -30.23 14.40
CA GLU A 131 25.27 -30.81 14.12
C GLU A 131 25.15 -32.23 14.69
N PRO A 132 24.14 -32.52 15.53
CA PRO A 132 23.93 -33.86 16.08
C PRO A 132 23.21 -34.76 15.06
N VAL A 133 23.93 -35.13 13.99
CA VAL A 133 23.40 -35.88 12.82
C VAL A 133 22.66 -37.16 13.22
N GLU A 134 23.16 -37.92 14.19
CA GLU A 134 22.47 -39.14 14.66
C GLU A 134 21.17 -38.83 15.43
N ALA A 135 21.12 -37.71 16.16
CA ALA A 135 19.87 -37.25 16.78
C ALA A 135 18.87 -36.75 15.73
N PHE A 136 19.34 -36.21 14.60
CA PHE A 136 18.48 -35.81 13.48
C PHE A 136 17.78 -37.02 12.83
N LYS A 137 18.52 -38.13 12.64
CA LYS A 137 17.97 -39.39 12.11
C LYS A 137 17.01 -40.07 13.08
N ALA A 138 17.21 -39.87 14.39
CA ALA A 138 16.41 -40.49 15.46
C ALA A 138 15.07 -39.78 15.75
N VAL A 139 14.69 -38.73 15.00
CA VAL A 139 13.36 -38.12 15.12
C VAL A 139 12.35 -38.94 14.32
N ASP A 140 11.48 -39.67 15.01
CA ASP A 140 10.38 -40.38 14.36
C ASP A 140 9.28 -39.40 13.91
N PHE A 141 9.09 -39.31 12.59
CA PHE A 141 7.97 -38.62 11.95
C PHE A 141 6.94 -39.58 11.34
N THR A 142 7.17 -40.90 11.40
CA THR A 142 6.28 -41.92 10.80
C THR A 142 4.95 -42.03 11.55
N GLY A 143 4.92 -41.67 12.84
CA GLY A 143 3.72 -41.58 13.66
C GLY A 143 2.79 -40.39 13.38
N ILE A 144 3.07 -39.54 12.39
CA ILE A 144 2.19 -38.43 12.01
C ILE A 144 1.08 -38.94 11.07
N PRO A 145 -0.22 -38.84 11.43
CA PRO A 145 -1.32 -39.27 10.57
C PRO A 145 -1.37 -38.51 9.24
N GLN A 146 -1.95 -39.12 8.20
CA GLN A 146 -2.04 -38.55 6.84
C GLN A 146 -3.46 -38.64 6.24
N ASP A 147 -4.42 -39.08 7.04
CA ASP A 147 -5.83 -39.26 6.68
C ASP A 147 -6.65 -37.97 6.84
N ILE A 148 -6.49 -37.29 7.98
CA ILE A 148 -7.24 -36.10 8.37
C ILE A 148 -6.26 -35.00 8.78
N GLU A 149 -6.37 -33.83 8.15
CA GLU A 149 -5.47 -32.68 8.34
C GLU A 149 -5.34 -32.25 9.81
N SER A 150 -6.45 -32.24 10.55
CA SER A 150 -6.45 -31.88 11.98
C SER A 150 -5.72 -32.87 12.89
N ASN A 151 -5.56 -34.13 12.46
CA ASN A 151 -4.85 -35.15 13.22
C ASN A 151 -3.33 -35.02 13.07
N MET A 152 -2.85 -34.22 12.11
CA MET A 152 -1.41 -33.98 11.88
C MET A 152 -0.81 -33.06 12.95
N TYR A 153 -1.55 -32.04 13.39
CA TYR A 153 -0.96 -30.90 14.12
C TYR A 153 -0.36 -31.27 15.47
N GLY A 154 -1.07 -32.07 16.28
CA GLY A 154 -0.63 -32.47 17.62
C GLY A 154 0.67 -33.29 17.60
N PRO A 155 0.72 -34.40 16.83
CA PRO A 155 1.94 -35.19 16.61
C PRO A 155 3.11 -34.36 16.04
N LEU A 156 2.86 -33.46 15.08
CA LEU A 156 3.89 -32.57 14.52
C LEU A 156 4.47 -31.63 15.60
N VAL A 157 3.60 -30.98 16.38
CA VAL A 157 3.99 -30.12 17.51
C VAL A 157 4.81 -30.91 18.53
N ALA A 158 4.38 -32.12 18.89
CA ALA A 158 5.10 -32.99 19.82
C ALA A 158 6.49 -33.42 19.28
N ALA A 159 6.59 -33.73 17.99
CA ALA A 159 7.87 -34.07 17.36
C ALA A 159 8.85 -32.88 17.37
N PHE A 160 8.36 -31.66 17.14
CA PHE A 160 9.16 -30.43 17.11
C PHE A 160 9.50 -29.87 18.50
N ASN A 161 8.67 -30.11 19.53
CA ASN A 161 8.82 -29.52 20.86
C ASN A 161 9.92 -30.20 21.71
N ARG A 162 11.16 -30.17 21.22
CA ARG A 162 12.35 -30.72 21.87
C ARG A 162 13.34 -29.58 22.13
N GLU A 163 13.81 -29.42 23.36
CA GLU A 163 14.69 -28.29 23.73
C GLU A 163 15.99 -28.24 22.94
N TRP A 164 16.61 -29.40 22.66
CA TRP A 164 17.83 -29.48 21.84
C TRP A 164 17.61 -29.07 20.37
N LEU A 165 16.38 -29.23 19.87
CA LEU A 165 15.96 -28.92 18.50
C LEU A 165 15.60 -27.44 18.37
N LEU A 166 14.70 -26.96 19.24
CA LEU A 166 14.20 -25.59 19.30
C LEU A 166 14.47 -24.99 20.70
N PRO A 167 15.68 -24.46 20.97
CA PRO A 167 16.03 -23.97 22.31
C PRO A 167 15.27 -22.70 22.69
N HIS A 168 14.86 -21.87 21.73
CA HIS A 168 14.24 -20.56 22.00
C HIS A 168 12.79 -20.43 21.53
N ASP A 169 12.29 -21.41 20.79
CA ASP A 169 10.97 -21.39 20.17
C ASP A 169 10.06 -22.51 20.72
N ILE A 170 8.75 -22.31 20.62
CA ILE A 170 7.70 -23.30 20.89
C ILE A 170 6.91 -23.50 19.59
N PRO A 171 6.74 -24.75 19.12
CA PRO A 171 5.75 -25.06 18.10
C PRO A 171 4.35 -24.99 18.70
N ALA A 172 3.43 -24.28 18.03
CA ALA A 172 2.04 -24.19 18.43
C ALA A 172 1.11 -24.53 17.26
N SER A 173 0.05 -25.29 17.56
CA SER A 173 -1.08 -25.54 16.67
C SER A 173 -2.07 -24.39 16.81
N THR A 174 -2.44 -23.73 15.71
CA THR A 174 -3.40 -22.60 15.75
C THR A 174 -4.62 -22.69 14.81
N PRO A 175 -5.16 -23.88 14.48
CA PRO A 175 -6.19 -24.06 13.47
C PRO A 175 -7.61 -23.67 13.95
N HIS A 176 -7.78 -23.28 15.22
CA HIS A 176 -9.11 -23.11 15.83
C HIS A 176 -9.59 -21.66 15.81
N LYS A 177 -8.74 -20.71 16.24
CA LYS A 177 -9.05 -19.28 16.24
C LYS A 177 -8.07 -18.55 15.35
N GLY A 178 -8.60 -17.71 14.45
CA GLY A 178 -7.77 -16.76 13.73
C GLY A 178 -7.22 -15.70 14.68
N ASP A 179 -6.28 -14.92 14.17
CA ASP A 179 -5.76 -13.77 14.91
C ASP A 179 -6.88 -12.71 15.01
N GLY A 180 -7.46 -12.56 16.22
CA GLY A 180 -8.56 -11.62 16.50
C GLY A 180 -8.18 -10.15 16.34
N THR A 181 -6.91 -9.87 16.05
CA THR A 181 -6.37 -8.54 15.79
C THR A 181 -6.25 -8.30 14.27
N VAL A 182 -6.04 -9.36 13.49
CA VAL A 182 -5.97 -9.27 12.03
C VAL A 182 -7.35 -9.39 11.38
N ALA A 183 -7.81 -8.25 10.89
CA ALA A 183 -8.60 -8.04 9.67
C ALA A 183 -9.40 -9.23 9.06
N SER A 184 -8.70 -10.20 8.47
CA SER A 184 -9.30 -11.32 7.74
C SER A 184 -9.72 -12.49 8.63
N ASN A 185 -9.40 -12.46 9.93
CA ASN A 185 -9.50 -13.56 10.90
C ASN A 185 -8.97 -14.90 10.34
N GLN A 186 -7.94 -14.81 9.49
CA GLN A 186 -7.32 -15.98 8.88
C GLN A 186 -6.47 -16.67 9.94
N LYS A 187 -6.64 -17.97 9.99
CA LYS A 187 -5.92 -18.91 10.86
C LYS A 187 -4.93 -19.71 10.01
N ILE A 188 -3.87 -20.18 10.65
CA ILE A 188 -2.89 -21.10 10.07
C ILE A 188 -2.82 -22.36 10.94
N ASP A 189 -2.53 -23.49 10.32
CA ASP A 189 -2.45 -24.80 10.97
C ASP A 189 -1.49 -24.78 12.17
N GLY A 190 -0.30 -24.20 11.99
CA GLY A 190 0.59 -23.94 13.11
C GLY A 190 1.73 -22.96 12.80
N GLY A 191 2.64 -22.85 13.75
CA GLY A 191 3.86 -22.06 13.59
C GLY A 191 4.86 -22.27 14.71
N LEU A 192 6.07 -21.76 14.51
CA LEU A 192 7.04 -21.55 15.59
C LEU A 192 6.90 -20.13 16.10
N TYR A 193 6.92 -20.00 17.43
CA TYR A 193 6.81 -18.74 18.16
C TYR A 193 7.91 -18.68 19.23
N PRO A 194 8.45 -17.51 19.60
CA PRO A 194 9.40 -17.44 20.71
C PRO A 194 8.77 -17.95 22.03
N ARG A 195 9.57 -18.51 22.96
CA ARG A 195 9.06 -19.17 24.18
C ARG A 195 8.13 -18.33 25.06
N GLY A 196 8.33 -17.02 25.16
CA GLY A 196 7.47 -16.10 25.93
C GLY A 196 6.23 -15.60 25.18
N ASN A 197 6.06 -16.04 23.92
CA ASN A 197 5.28 -15.36 22.89
C ASN A 197 4.28 -16.30 22.21
N ALA A 198 4.38 -17.61 22.49
CA ALA A 198 3.52 -18.63 21.89
C ALA A 198 2.05 -18.41 22.29
N PRO A 199 1.14 -18.26 21.32
CA PRO A 199 -0.28 -18.14 21.62
C PRO A 199 -0.82 -19.49 22.09
N GLN A 200 -1.75 -19.47 23.05
CA GLN A 200 -2.34 -20.70 23.58
C GLN A 200 -3.30 -21.37 22.58
N ASP A 201 -4.06 -20.59 21.81
CA ASP A 201 -5.28 -21.11 21.17
C ASP A 201 -5.69 -20.36 19.87
N SER A 202 -4.85 -19.43 19.39
CA SER A 202 -5.14 -18.53 18.26
C SER A 202 -3.89 -18.22 17.44
N THR A 203 -4.01 -18.00 16.13
CA THR A 203 -2.87 -17.50 15.33
C THR A 203 -2.41 -16.12 15.81
N SER A 204 -1.10 -15.84 15.77
CA SER A 204 -0.54 -14.52 16.07
C SER A 204 0.43 -14.08 14.96
N TRP A 205 -0.05 -13.28 14.01
CA TRP A 205 0.70 -12.93 12.79
C TRP A 205 1.91 -12.02 13.04
N SER A 206 1.95 -11.36 14.19
CA SER A 206 3.00 -10.44 14.61
C SER A 206 4.20 -11.11 15.29
N SER A 207 4.09 -12.39 15.65
CA SER A 207 5.06 -13.10 16.48
C SER A 207 5.46 -14.48 15.93
N ILE A 208 4.74 -14.96 14.91
CA ILE A 208 5.12 -16.17 14.18
C ILE A 208 6.47 -15.98 13.49
N GLU A 209 7.42 -16.87 13.77
CA GLU A 209 8.78 -16.88 13.20
C GLU A 209 8.88 -17.81 12.00
N LEU A 210 8.21 -18.97 12.07
CA LEU A 210 8.07 -19.91 10.96
C LEU A 210 6.58 -20.24 10.81
N SER A 211 6.02 -19.99 9.63
CA SER A 211 4.65 -20.41 9.30
C SER A 211 4.63 -21.91 8.95
N ILE A 212 3.67 -22.67 9.47
CA ILE A 212 3.52 -24.11 9.18
C ILE A 212 2.11 -24.37 8.66
N GLU A 213 2.00 -24.84 7.43
CA GLU A 213 0.75 -25.28 6.80
C GLU A 213 0.84 -26.80 6.54
N CYS A 214 -0.24 -27.54 6.79
CA CYS A 214 -0.31 -28.98 6.62
C CYS A 214 -1.44 -29.34 5.65
N LYS A 215 -1.19 -30.27 4.73
CA LYS A 215 -2.21 -30.85 3.84
C LYS A 215 -1.97 -32.35 3.77
N THR A 216 -3.00 -33.15 3.54
CA THR A 216 -2.90 -34.63 3.59
C THR A 216 -2.40 -35.25 2.28
N ASP A 217 -2.73 -34.67 1.12
CA ASP A 217 -2.36 -35.22 -0.19
C ASP A 217 -1.05 -34.64 -0.73
N THR A 218 -0.07 -35.52 -0.98
CA THR A 218 1.27 -35.20 -1.48
C THR A 218 1.30 -34.49 -2.84
N THR A 219 0.20 -34.45 -3.60
CA THR A 219 0.15 -34.00 -5.00
C THR A 219 -1.08 -33.18 -5.36
N LYS A 220 -2.29 -33.57 -4.93
CA LYS A 220 -3.54 -32.84 -5.23
C LYS A 220 -3.67 -31.51 -4.49
N GLN A 221 -2.95 -31.37 -3.37
CA GLN A 221 -2.90 -30.16 -2.55
C GLN A 221 -1.53 -29.46 -2.61
N ASP A 222 -0.51 -30.05 -3.25
CA ASP A 222 0.81 -29.44 -3.45
C ASP A 222 0.70 -28.23 -4.41
N PRO A 223 0.94 -26.98 -3.98
CA PRO A 223 0.80 -25.81 -4.84
C PRO A 223 1.87 -25.71 -5.94
N PHE A 224 2.92 -26.56 -5.90
CA PHE A 224 4.07 -26.52 -6.80
C PHE A 224 4.30 -27.87 -7.52
N ASP A 225 4.79 -27.86 -8.77
CA ASP A 225 5.03 -29.08 -9.57
C ASP A 225 6.50 -29.22 -9.98
N ASP A 226 7.18 -30.21 -9.40
CA ASP A 226 8.63 -30.43 -9.58
C ASP A 226 9.02 -30.93 -10.97
N ARG A 227 8.04 -31.25 -11.83
CA ARG A 227 8.26 -31.89 -13.14
C ARG A 227 8.16 -30.93 -14.32
N LYS A 228 7.92 -29.64 -14.06
CA LYS A 228 7.63 -28.63 -15.07
C LYS A 228 8.57 -27.44 -14.96
N ASN A 229 8.95 -26.87 -16.11
CA ASN A 229 9.73 -25.62 -16.17
C ASN A 229 8.99 -24.45 -15.50
N ASN A 230 7.65 -24.40 -15.60
CA ASN A 230 6.84 -23.56 -14.74
C ASN A 230 6.43 -24.37 -13.49
N PRO A 231 6.95 -24.04 -12.30
CA PRO A 231 6.65 -24.77 -11.07
C PRO A 231 5.25 -24.48 -10.53
N GLU A 232 4.52 -23.52 -11.07
CA GLU A 232 3.19 -23.14 -10.59
C GLU A 232 2.10 -24.10 -11.07
N ALA A 233 1.48 -24.81 -10.14
CA ALA A 233 0.41 -25.74 -10.47
C ALA A 233 -0.83 -25.03 -11.05
N SER A 234 -1.42 -25.63 -12.09
CA SER A 234 -2.59 -25.08 -12.80
C SER A 234 -3.95 -25.53 -12.26
N ALA A 235 -4.02 -26.68 -11.57
CA ALA A 235 -5.26 -27.25 -11.05
C ALA A 235 -5.88 -26.40 -9.94
N ILE A 236 -7.22 -26.33 -9.89
CA ILE A 236 -7.98 -25.42 -9.00
C ILE A 236 -7.59 -25.60 -7.51
N THR A 237 -7.64 -26.83 -6.99
CA THR A 237 -7.27 -27.13 -5.58
C THR A 237 -5.85 -26.67 -5.24
N ARG A 238 -4.91 -26.85 -6.17
CA ARG A 238 -3.50 -26.47 -6.03
C ARG A 238 -3.32 -24.96 -6.11
N LYS A 239 -4.07 -24.27 -6.99
CA LYS A 239 -4.17 -22.80 -7.03
C LYS A 239 -4.74 -22.27 -5.70
N ASP A 240 -5.71 -22.93 -5.07
CA ASP A 240 -6.32 -22.45 -3.83
C ASP A 240 -5.40 -22.57 -2.62
N VAL A 241 -4.70 -23.70 -2.45
CA VAL A 241 -3.61 -23.81 -1.45
C VAL A 241 -2.51 -22.78 -1.71
N ARG A 242 -2.12 -22.53 -2.98
CA ARG A 242 -1.12 -21.49 -3.32
C ARG A 242 -1.56 -20.10 -2.85
N GLY A 243 -2.82 -19.76 -3.09
CA GLY A 243 -3.39 -18.47 -2.66
C GLY A 243 -3.45 -18.34 -1.14
N GLN A 244 -3.78 -19.42 -0.44
CA GLN A 244 -3.81 -19.48 1.03
C GLN A 244 -2.43 -19.20 1.64
N ILE A 245 -1.39 -19.93 1.23
CA ILE A 245 -0.03 -19.71 1.75
C ILE A 245 0.53 -18.32 1.41
N MET A 246 0.20 -17.79 0.22
CA MET A 246 0.54 -16.42 -0.16
C MET A 246 -0.18 -15.38 0.71
N CYS A 247 -1.45 -15.60 1.08
CA CYS A 247 -2.14 -14.73 2.02
C CYS A 247 -1.47 -14.70 3.40
N TYR A 248 -0.99 -15.84 3.90
CA TYR A 248 -0.26 -15.90 5.17
C TYR A 248 1.06 -15.12 5.14
N ALA A 249 1.83 -15.23 4.05
CA ALA A 249 3.03 -14.44 3.85
C ALA A 249 2.73 -12.93 3.84
N VAL A 250 1.64 -12.50 3.19
CA VAL A 250 1.17 -11.10 3.26
C VAL A 250 0.82 -10.70 4.69
N LEU A 251 0.15 -11.54 5.48
CA LEU A 251 -0.18 -11.21 6.87
C LEU A 251 1.06 -11.06 7.75
N VAL A 252 2.10 -11.86 7.56
CA VAL A 252 3.39 -11.64 8.24
C VAL A 252 4.03 -10.32 7.78
N PHE A 253 4.05 -10.06 6.47
CA PHE A 253 4.57 -8.80 5.89
C PHE A 253 3.71 -7.56 6.16
N ASP A 254 2.49 -7.69 6.67
CA ASP A 254 1.63 -6.58 7.12
C ASP A 254 1.85 -6.30 8.62
N ASN A 255 2.16 -7.33 9.44
CA ASN A 255 2.23 -7.24 10.90
C ASN A 255 3.66 -7.21 11.49
N GLN A 256 4.69 -7.50 10.71
CA GLN A 256 6.09 -7.53 11.15
C GLN A 256 6.99 -6.74 10.18
N HIS A 257 8.07 -6.12 10.68
CA HIS A 257 9.11 -5.52 9.82
C HIS A 257 10.07 -6.61 9.34
N ARG A 258 9.77 -7.22 8.19
CA ARG A 258 10.53 -8.34 7.62
C ARG A 258 11.10 -8.00 6.23
N VAL A 259 12.34 -8.45 5.99
CA VAL A 259 13.00 -8.45 4.68
C VAL A 259 12.73 -9.73 3.88
N HIS A 260 12.50 -10.84 4.59
CA HIS A 260 12.01 -12.12 4.05
C HIS A 260 11.24 -12.89 5.11
N HIS A 261 10.49 -13.90 4.71
CA HIS A 261 9.78 -14.81 5.63
C HIS A 261 9.94 -16.27 5.22
N PHE A 262 10.01 -17.16 6.21
CA PHE A 262 10.11 -18.61 6.00
C PHE A 262 8.79 -19.33 6.29
N MET A 263 8.51 -20.37 5.53
CA MET A 263 7.35 -21.23 5.72
C MET A 263 7.70 -22.69 5.44
N LEU A 264 7.16 -23.57 6.27
CA LEU A 264 7.17 -25.02 6.11
C LEU A 264 5.80 -25.47 5.60
N LEU A 265 5.78 -26.23 4.51
CA LEU A 265 4.56 -26.82 3.97
C LEU A 265 4.67 -28.35 4.06
N ILE A 266 3.81 -28.96 4.86
CA ILE A 266 3.67 -30.41 5.00
C ILE A 266 2.57 -30.90 4.05
N LEU A 267 2.84 -31.99 3.34
CA LEU A 267 2.02 -32.57 2.28
C LEU A 267 2.00 -34.11 2.45
N GLY A 268 1.22 -34.61 3.41
CA GLY A 268 1.25 -36.01 3.84
C GLY A 268 2.65 -36.38 4.38
N ALA A 269 3.30 -37.38 3.79
CA ALA A 269 4.68 -37.78 4.07
C ALA A 269 5.77 -36.82 3.50
N MET A 270 5.39 -35.83 2.69
CA MET A 270 6.33 -34.95 2.00
C MET A 270 6.37 -33.56 2.64
N ALA A 271 7.50 -32.86 2.53
CA ALA A 271 7.66 -31.48 2.98
C ALA A 271 8.29 -30.60 1.90
N ARG A 272 8.01 -29.29 1.98
CA ARG A 272 8.72 -28.22 1.24
C ARG A 272 9.11 -27.10 2.18
N LEU A 273 10.30 -26.56 1.99
CA LEU A 273 10.71 -25.28 2.58
C LEU A 273 10.44 -24.15 1.59
N ILE A 274 9.94 -23.03 2.09
CA ILE A 274 9.54 -21.87 1.29
C ILE A 274 10.18 -20.62 1.92
N ARG A 275 10.78 -19.76 1.10
CA ARG A 275 11.26 -18.44 1.47
C ARG A 275 10.62 -17.38 0.57
N TRP A 276 9.89 -16.45 1.17
CA TRP A 276 9.27 -15.30 0.51
C TRP A 276 10.17 -14.07 0.65
N ASP A 277 10.38 -13.31 -0.42
CA ASP A 277 10.84 -11.92 -0.34
C ASP A 277 10.03 -11.00 -1.26
N ARG A 278 10.34 -9.71 -1.27
CA ARG A 278 9.59 -8.70 -2.05
C ARG A 278 9.80 -8.82 -3.57
N SER A 279 10.68 -9.71 -4.05
CA SER A 279 10.85 -9.98 -5.47
C SER A 279 10.08 -11.23 -5.89
N GLY A 280 10.17 -12.33 -5.13
CA GLY A 280 9.52 -13.58 -5.49
C GLY A 280 9.48 -14.62 -4.36
N VAL A 281 9.33 -15.88 -4.74
CA VAL A 281 9.30 -17.02 -3.80
C VAL A 281 10.25 -18.13 -4.24
N LEU A 282 11.07 -18.56 -3.29
CA LEU A 282 12.02 -19.67 -3.42
C LEU A 282 11.45 -20.89 -2.70
N VAL A 283 11.36 -22.01 -3.40
CA VAL A 283 10.69 -23.23 -2.92
C VAL A 283 11.62 -24.41 -3.13
N THR A 284 11.75 -25.31 -2.16
CA THR A 284 12.48 -26.56 -2.38
C THR A 284 11.67 -27.52 -3.23
N HIS A 285 12.34 -28.34 -4.04
CA HIS A 285 11.79 -29.65 -4.42
C HIS A 285 11.28 -30.38 -3.17
N LYS A 286 10.20 -31.15 -3.29
CA LYS A 286 9.62 -31.84 -2.13
C LYS A 286 10.49 -33.03 -1.73
N PHE A 287 10.65 -33.24 -0.43
CA PHE A 287 11.41 -34.35 0.15
C PHE A 287 10.55 -35.12 1.15
N ASP A 288 10.86 -36.40 1.36
CA ASP A 288 10.11 -37.27 2.26
C ASP A 288 10.67 -37.16 3.68
N TYR A 289 10.02 -36.35 4.52
CA TYR A 289 10.48 -36.15 5.90
C TYR A 289 10.19 -37.35 6.81
N THR A 290 9.43 -38.35 6.34
CA THR A 290 9.17 -39.58 7.12
C THR A 290 10.22 -40.66 6.87
N LYS A 291 10.84 -40.66 5.68
CA LYS A 291 11.96 -41.57 5.33
C LYS A 291 13.34 -40.95 5.54
N GLU A 292 13.45 -39.63 5.41
CA GLU A 292 14.69 -38.85 5.55
C GLU A 292 14.51 -37.78 6.66
N PRO A 293 14.23 -38.19 7.92
CA PRO A 293 13.88 -37.29 9.01
C PRO A 293 14.98 -36.26 9.32
N GLU A 294 16.22 -36.57 8.98
CA GLU A 294 17.35 -35.67 9.17
C GLU A 294 17.22 -34.38 8.34
N LYS A 295 16.55 -34.41 7.18
CA LYS A 295 16.35 -33.24 6.32
C LYS A 295 15.51 -32.15 7.00
N LEU A 296 14.37 -32.54 7.58
CA LEU A 296 13.51 -31.61 8.30
C LEU A 296 14.11 -31.22 9.65
N THR A 297 14.73 -32.18 10.35
CA THR A 297 15.32 -31.93 11.67
C THR A 297 16.53 -31.00 11.60
N GLN A 298 17.42 -31.15 10.59
CA GLN A 298 18.54 -30.25 10.36
C GLN A 298 18.05 -28.81 10.07
N PHE A 299 17.01 -28.66 9.24
CA PHE A 299 16.38 -27.35 9.00
C PHE A 299 15.89 -26.71 10.30
N LEU A 300 15.09 -27.41 11.10
CA LEU A 300 14.54 -26.91 12.36
C LEU A 300 15.64 -26.58 13.37
N TRP A 301 16.67 -27.43 13.48
CA TRP A 301 17.78 -27.27 14.41
C TRP A 301 18.62 -26.02 14.10
N ARG A 302 18.93 -25.80 12.82
CA ARG A 302 19.61 -24.57 12.36
C ARG A 302 18.71 -23.34 12.52
N PHE A 303 17.44 -23.44 12.12
CA PHE A 303 16.47 -22.35 12.25
C PHE A 303 16.31 -21.89 13.71
N GLY A 304 16.23 -22.83 14.65
CA GLY A 304 16.20 -22.61 16.10
C GLY A 304 17.39 -21.80 16.66
N ARG A 305 18.47 -21.66 15.88
CA ARG A 305 19.71 -20.93 16.23
C ARG A 305 19.97 -19.71 15.34
N MET A 306 19.16 -19.48 14.31
CA MET A 306 19.25 -18.28 13.46
C MET A 306 18.87 -17.03 14.26
N THR A 307 19.70 -15.99 14.18
CA THR A 307 19.40 -14.66 14.72
C THR A 307 18.13 -14.07 14.10
N PRO A 308 17.47 -13.09 14.74
CA PRO A 308 16.29 -12.42 14.17
C PRO A 308 16.51 -11.89 12.76
N ALA A 309 17.69 -11.31 12.47
CA ALA A 309 18.05 -10.82 11.14
C ALA A 309 18.19 -11.95 10.10
N GLN A 310 18.77 -13.09 10.47
CA GLN A 310 18.81 -14.28 9.59
C GLN A 310 17.41 -14.85 9.35
N ARG A 311 16.53 -14.85 10.35
CA ARG A 311 15.08 -15.15 10.21
C ARG A 311 14.31 -14.09 9.42
N GLY A 312 14.97 -13.01 9.00
CA GLY A 312 14.41 -12.00 8.11
C GLY A 312 13.76 -10.80 8.81
N HIS A 313 13.92 -10.61 10.11
CA HIS A 313 13.56 -9.32 10.75
C HIS A 313 14.48 -8.20 10.27
N ASP A 314 13.93 -7.00 10.12
CA ASP A 314 14.71 -5.79 9.87
C ASP A 314 15.37 -5.30 11.19
N PRO A 315 16.71 -5.37 11.33
CA PRO A 315 17.40 -4.92 12.54
C PRO A 315 17.33 -3.39 12.76
N THR A 316 16.87 -2.62 11.78
CA THR A 316 16.70 -1.16 11.86
C THR A 316 15.29 -0.73 12.27
N ALA A 317 14.41 -1.71 12.57
CA ALA A 317 13.07 -1.51 13.12
C ALA A 317 13.01 -2.07 14.55
N VAL A 318 13.36 -1.24 15.54
CA VAL A 318 13.46 -1.65 16.95
C VAL A 318 12.13 -1.43 17.65
N ARG A 319 11.72 -2.37 18.50
CA ARG A 319 10.44 -2.27 19.21
C ARG A 319 10.50 -1.30 20.39
N VAL A 320 9.54 -0.38 20.46
CA VAL A 320 9.31 0.47 21.64
C VAL A 320 8.39 -0.28 22.61
N LEU A 321 8.93 -0.64 23.77
CA LEU A 321 8.23 -1.42 24.79
C LEU A 321 7.41 -0.53 25.75
N PRO A 322 6.27 -1.00 26.28
CA PRO A 322 5.52 -0.33 27.33
C PRO A 322 6.41 0.08 28.51
N GLY A 323 6.19 1.29 29.04
CA GLY A 323 6.98 1.81 30.18
C GLY A 323 8.41 2.27 29.83
N SER A 324 8.86 2.16 28.58
CA SER A 324 10.11 2.80 28.14
C SER A 324 10.01 4.34 28.11
N ALA A 325 11.14 5.03 28.00
CA ALA A 325 11.17 6.48 27.85
C ALA A 325 10.50 6.95 26.54
N ASP A 326 10.76 6.24 25.44
CA ASP A 326 10.13 6.49 24.14
C ASP A 326 8.61 6.29 24.20
N PHE A 327 8.14 5.22 24.85
CA PHE A 327 6.71 4.97 25.05
C PHE A 327 6.01 6.11 25.79
N ARG A 328 6.61 6.60 26.89
CA ARG A 328 6.09 7.77 27.62
C ARG A 328 6.10 9.04 26.75
N LEU A 329 7.16 9.27 25.98
CA LEU A 329 7.26 10.40 25.06
C LEU A 329 6.15 10.36 24.01
N MET A 330 5.92 9.22 23.35
CA MET A 330 4.85 9.07 22.36
C MET A 330 3.47 9.40 22.95
N HIS A 331 3.14 8.89 24.13
CA HIS A 331 1.87 9.24 24.78
C HIS A 331 1.77 10.71 25.20
N ALA A 332 2.84 11.30 25.75
CA ALA A 332 2.86 12.72 26.12
C ALA A 332 2.65 13.63 24.89
N ARG A 333 3.33 13.32 23.78
CA ARG A 333 3.21 13.99 22.49
C ARG A 333 1.83 13.81 21.84
N ALA A 334 1.20 12.65 22.01
CA ALA A 334 -0.19 12.44 21.58
C ALA A 334 -1.21 13.17 22.47
N ALA A 335 -0.91 13.42 23.74
CA ALA A 335 -1.79 14.13 24.68
C ALA A 335 -1.69 15.66 24.56
N THR A 336 -0.49 16.19 24.31
CA THR A 336 -0.19 17.62 24.44
C THR A 336 -0.17 18.33 23.07
N PRO A 337 -1.03 19.33 22.82
CA PRO A 337 -0.95 20.15 21.61
C PRO A 337 0.35 20.95 21.54
N LEU A 338 1.02 20.93 20.37
CA LEU A 338 2.17 21.77 20.09
C LEU A 338 1.72 23.23 19.96
N LYS A 339 2.50 24.16 20.51
CA LYS A 339 2.24 25.61 20.42
C LYS A 339 3.39 26.32 19.73
N ASN A 340 3.07 27.34 18.93
CA ASN A 340 4.06 28.24 18.36
C ASN A 340 4.58 29.24 19.42
N ARG A 341 5.53 30.10 19.04
CA ARG A 341 6.16 31.10 19.94
C ARG A 341 5.16 32.10 20.54
N GLU A 342 3.99 32.27 19.93
CA GLU A 342 2.93 33.19 20.35
C GLU A 342 1.83 32.47 21.16
N GLY A 343 2.00 31.17 21.45
CA GLY A 343 1.08 30.38 22.26
C GLY A 343 -0.09 29.76 21.50
N PHE A 344 -0.23 30.03 20.19
CA PHE A 344 -1.25 29.39 19.36
C PHE A 344 -0.93 27.92 19.10
N VAL A 345 -1.96 27.07 19.16
CA VAL A 345 -1.83 25.64 18.82
C VAL A 345 -1.57 25.47 17.32
N VAL A 346 -0.57 24.66 16.97
CA VAL A 346 -0.15 24.36 15.59
C VAL A 346 0.13 22.88 15.38
N GLY A 347 -0.01 22.39 14.15
CA GLY A 347 0.20 20.98 13.79
C GLY A 347 -0.83 20.03 14.40
N GLU A 348 -2.00 20.53 14.77
CA GLU A 348 -3.02 19.79 15.52
C GLU A 348 -3.55 18.58 14.73
N HIS A 349 -3.73 18.72 13.41
CA HIS A 349 -4.14 17.60 12.54
C HIS A 349 -3.12 16.47 12.59
N ALA A 350 -1.82 16.79 12.51
CA ALA A 350 -0.74 15.82 12.58
C ALA A 350 -0.67 15.14 13.94
N ARG A 351 -0.90 15.89 15.04
CA ARG A 351 -1.01 15.31 16.39
C ARG A 351 -2.21 14.36 16.51
N LEU A 352 -3.36 14.71 15.94
CA LEU A 352 -4.56 13.84 15.97
C LEU A 352 -4.34 12.56 15.14
N MET A 353 -3.73 12.65 13.97
CA MET A 353 -3.31 11.48 13.18
C MET A 353 -2.32 10.60 13.97
N PHE A 354 -1.31 11.20 14.61
CA PHE A 354 -0.37 10.49 15.46
C PHE A 354 -1.06 9.83 16.68
N LYS A 355 -1.95 10.54 17.37
CA LYS A 355 -2.73 10.01 18.49
C LYS A 355 -3.59 8.81 18.05
N GLY A 356 -4.24 8.91 16.88
CA GLY A 356 -4.98 7.80 16.27
C GLY A 356 -4.09 6.60 15.94
N SER A 357 -2.79 6.80 15.69
CA SER A 357 -1.83 5.72 15.45
C SER A 357 -1.45 4.92 16.70
N LEU A 358 -1.66 5.47 17.91
CA LEU A 358 -1.21 4.84 19.15
C LEU A 358 -2.13 3.74 19.69
N LYS A 359 -3.36 3.60 19.18
CA LYS A 359 -4.33 2.61 19.67
C LYS A 359 -4.82 1.67 18.57
N VAL A 360 -5.04 0.42 18.94
CA VAL A 360 -5.81 -0.59 18.19
C VAL A 360 -6.97 -1.05 19.05
N THR A 361 -8.19 -0.87 18.56
CA THR A 361 -9.36 -1.56 19.12
C THR A 361 -9.27 -3.03 18.71
N ILE A 362 -9.50 -3.95 19.63
CA ILE A 362 -9.58 -5.39 19.37
C ILE A 362 -10.91 -5.95 19.90
N ALA A 363 -11.37 -7.08 19.34
CA ALA A 363 -12.50 -7.82 19.87
C ALA A 363 -12.03 -8.85 20.90
N GLU A 364 -12.21 -8.54 22.18
CA GLU A 364 -11.85 -9.42 23.30
C GLU A 364 -13.04 -10.32 23.66
N SER A 365 -12.82 -11.63 23.75
CA SER A 365 -13.87 -12.60 24.09
C SER A 365 -14.14 -12.62 25.60
N ILE A 366 -15.39 -12.40 25.98
CA ILE A 366 -15.90 -12.56 27.34
C ILE A 366 -16.79 -13.80 27.36
N GLU A 367 -16.39 -14.78 28.17
CA GLU A 367 -17.16 -16.01 28.40
C GLU A 367 -17.97 -15.84 29.69
N ASP A 368 -19.29 -16.06 29.62
CA ASP A 368 -20.15 -16.02 30.79
C ASP A 368 -20.13 -17.35 31.57
N SER A 369 -20.78 -17.38 32.73
CA SER A 369 -20.86 -18.54 33.62
C SER A 369 -21.52 -19.78 32.98
N ALA A 370 -22.13 -19.66 31.80
CA ALA A 370 -22.73 -20.74 31.02
C ALA A 370 -21.88 -21.14 29.80
N GLY A 371 -20.65 -20.62 29.65
CA GLY A 371 -19.75 -20.89 28.53
C GLY A 371 -20.12 -20.14 27.24
N LYS A 372 -21.07 -19.19 27.29
CA LYS A 372 -21.49 -18.44 26.11
C LYS A 372 -20.52 -17.28 25.89
N LYS A 373 -19.95 -17.24 24.69
CA LYS A 373 -18.96 -16.22 24.28
C LYS A 373 -19.65 -15.00 23.70
N THR A 374 -19.38 -13.86 24.31
CA THR A 374 -19.68 -12.52 23.81
C THR A 374 -18.38 -11.82 23.46
N TYR A 375 -18.43 -10.77 22.64
CA TYR A 375 -17.24 -10.02 22.23
C TYR A 375 -17.38 -8.56 22.66
N LYS A 376 -16.37 -8.04 23.35
CA LYS A 376 -16.27 -6.63 23.74
C LYS A 376 -15.17 -5.96 22.91
N MET A 377 -15.47 -4.81 22.34
CA MET A 377 -14.46 -3.96 21.72
C MET A 377 -13.64 -3.26 22.82
N VAL A 378 -12.32 -3.41 22.79
CA VAL A 378 -11.40 -2.86 23.79
C VAL A 378 -10.22 -2.20 23.09
N ASP A 379 -9.93 -0.95 23.43
CA ASP A 379 -8.76 -0.23 22.92
C ASP A 379 -7.49 -0.62 23.69
N LYS A 380 -6.53 -1.21 22.98
CA LYS A 380 -5.18 -1.52 23.48
C LYS A 380 -4.14 -0.68 22.75
N ASP A 381 -2.93 -0.59 23.30
CA ASP A 381 -1.83 0.10 22.63
C ASP A 381 -1.43 -0.62 21.35
N ALA A 382 -1.23 0.18 20.30
CA ALA A 382 -0.71 -0.28 19.02
C ALA A 382 0.77 -0.70 19.17
N PRO A 383 1.32 -1.47 18.22
CA PRO A 383 2.76 -1.71 18.18
C PRO A 383 3.52 -0.40 17.86
N PHE A 384 4.36 0.04 18.80
CA PHE A 384 5.21 1.23 18.62
C PHE A 384 6.61 0.83 18.19
N TRP A 385 7.19 1.55 17.22
CA TRP A 385 8.51 1.23 16.67
C TRP A 385 9.41 2.46 16.64
N ARG A 386 10.71 2.21 16.78
CA ARG A 386 11.81 3.11 16.45
C ARG A 386 12.38 2.65 15.11
N LEU A 387 12.19 3.46 14.07
CA LEU A 387 12.68 3.17 12.72
C LEU A 387 13.91 4.03 12.43
N THR A 388 15.04 3.39 12.12
CA THR A 388 16.26 4.09 11.72
C THR A 388 16.25 4.36 10.22
N VAL A 389 16.50 5.61 9.84
CA VAL A 389 16.66 6.07 8.45
C VAL A 389 18.13 6.40 8.25
N HIS A 390 18.80 5.66 7.37
CA HIS A 390 20.16 5.97 6.93
C HIS A 390 20.10 7.05 5.85
N ASP A 391 20.99 8.04 5.92
CA ASP A 391 21.19 9.03 4.86
C ASP A 391 22.69 9.24 4.62
N GLU A 392 23.06 10.06 3.62
CA GLU A 392 24.46 10.34 3.28
C GLU A 392 25.23 11.07 4.40
N ARG A 393 24.55 11.53 5.46
CA ARG A 393 25.11 12.22 6.64
C ARG A 393 25.15 11.32 7.88
N GLY A 394 24.65 10.09 7.81
CA GLY A 394 24.67 9.11 8.91
C GLY A 394 23.35 8.35 9.07
N HIS A 395 22.72 8.49 10.24
CA HIS A 395 21.42 7.89 10.53
C HIS A 395 20.59 8.77 11.47
N ARG A 396 19.26 8.65 11.39
CA ARG A 396 18.29 9.31 12.26
C ARG A 396 17.19 8.33 12.65
N ASP A 397 16.72 8.43 13.89
CA ASP A 397 15.68 7.55 14.43
C ASP A 397 14.35 8.27 14.55
N PHE A 398 13.26 7.56 14.21
CA PHE A 398 11.91 8.08 14.26
C PHE A 398 10.98 7.15 15.04
N LEU A 399 10.19 7.72 15.95
CA LEU A 399 9.21 6.97 16.75
C LEU A 399 7.84 6.99 16.06
N VAL A 400 7.28 5.82 15.80
CA VAL A 400 6.01 5.63 15.05
C VAL A 400 5.06 4.67 15.76
N GLY A 401 3.75 4.94 15.65
CA GLY A 401 2.70 4.00 16.04
C GLY A 401 2.36 3.01 14.90
N LYS A 402 1.09 2.61 14.80
CA LYS A 402 0.61 1.82 13.64
C LYS A 402 0.76 2.63 12.34
N PRO A 403 0.99 1.99 11.17
CA PRO A 403 0.99 2.70 9.89
C PRO A 403 -0.33 3.44 9.64
N HIS A 404 -0.26 4.63 9.05
CA HIS A 404 -1.42 5.36 8.56
C HIS A 404 -1.90 4.82 7.20
N THR A 405 -1.00 4.26 6.38
CA THR A 405 -1.36 3.57 5.14
C THR A 405 -0.43 2.38 4.90
N THR A 406 -0.97 1.30 4.33
CA THR A 406 -0.25 0.07 3.97
C THR A 406 -0.65 -0.40 2.57
N ALA A 407 0.32 -0.60 1.68
CA ALA A 407 0.11 -1.17 0.35
C ALA A 407 0.38 -2.68 0.39
N ALA A 408 -0.66 -3.46 0.68
CA ALA A 408 -0.56 -4.91 0.93
C ALA A 408 -0.39 -5.74 -0.35
N SER A 409 0.82 -5.77 -0.90
CA SER A 409 1.26 -6.72 -1.93
C SER A 409 2.30 -7.70 -1.37
N LEU A 410 2.39 -8.91 -1.94
CA LEU A 410 3.38 -9.91 -1.51
C LEU A 410 4.78 -9.56 -2.07
N SER A 411 4.87 -9.44 -3.40
CA SER A 411 6.01 -8.83 -4.10
C SER A 411 5.74 -7.35 -4.41
N GLY A 412 6.77 -6.58 -4.75
CA GLY A 412 6.67 -5.15 -5.05
C GLY A 412 6.92 -4.24 -3.85
N ARG A 413 6.34 -3.01 -3.90
CA ARG A 413 6.71 -1.90 -3.01
C ARG A 413 6.48 -2.15 -1.51
N GLY A 414 5.47 -2.92 -1.12
CA GLY A 414 5.17 -3.21 0.29
C GLY A 414 5.07 -1.97 1.20
N THR A 415 4.67 -0.82 0.64
CA THR A 415 4.79 0.50 1.27
C THR A 415 4.02 0.61 2.57
N ARG A 416 4.64 1.18 3.60
CA ARG A 416 4.00 1.66 4.82
C ARG A 416 4.31 3.14 5.02
N THR A 417 3.36 3.89 5.55
CA THR A 417 3.58 5.30 5.89
C THR A 417 3.11 5.62 7.30
N TYR A 418 3.76 6.59 7.93
CA TYR A 418 3.62 6.90 9.35
C TYR A 418 3.67 8.41 9.58
N VAL A 419 2.88 8.88 10.54
CA VAL A 419 3.19 10.13 11.24
C VAL A 419 4.18 9.77 12.35
N ALA A 420 5.27 10.54 12.48
CA ALA A 420 6.40 10.20 13.31
C ALA A 420 6.87 11.37 14.19
N ILE A 421 7.53 11.03 15.30
CA ILE A 421 8.34 11.95 16.11
C ILE A 421 9.81 11.72 15.73
N ASP A 422 10.56 12.78 15.46
CA ASP A 422 12.01 12.72 15.34
C ASP A 422 12.63 12.50 16.73
N ALA A 423 13.47 11.46 16.89
CA ALA A 423 14.13 11.20 18.16
C ALA A 423 15.19 12.25 18.54
N LEU A 424 15.66 13.05 17.57
CA LEU A 424 16.56 14.19 17.78
C LEU A 424 15.81 15.46 18.19
N ASP A 425 14.65 15.73 17.57
CA ASP A 425 13.78 16.88 17.88
C ASP A 425 12.45 16.41 18.49
N LYS A 426 12.53 15.94 19.73
CA LYS A 426 11.42 15.32 20.48
C LYS A 426 10.25 16.26 20.72
N ASP A 427 10.51 17.57 20.73
CA ASP A 427 9.53 18.62 21.01
C ASP A 427 9.07 19.36 19.73
N GLY A 428 9.74 19.15 18.60
CA GLY A 428 9.44 19.75 17.30
C GLY A 428 8.11 19.31 16.66
N PRO A 429 7.87 19.66 15.38
CA PRO A 429 6.69 19.22 14.65
C PRO A 429 6.72 17.70 14.38
N PHE A 430 5.54 17.09 14.24
CA PHE A 430 5.45 15.74 13.68
C PHE A 430 5.86 15.75 12.20
N VAL A 431 6.49 14.67 11.75
CA VAL A 431 6.98 14.48 10.37
C VAL A 431 6.31 13.27 9.72
N TYR A 432 6.43 13.12 8.40
CA TYR A 432 5.87 12.00 7.66
C TYR A 432 6.98 11.06 7.17
N LEU A 433 6.91 9.78 7.55
CA LEU A 433 7.88 8.74 7.20
C LEU A 433 7.25 7.72 6.26
N LYS A 434 7.98 7.37 5.20
CA LYS A 434 7.65 6.34 4.21
C LYS A 434 8.70 5.23 4.27
N ASP A 435 8.23 4.00 4.44
CA ASP A 435 8.99 2.75 4.56
C ASP A 435 8.57 1.85 3.36
N ALA A 436 9.47 1.60 2.42
CA ALA A 436 9.09 0.97 1.14
C ALA A 436 10.23 0.18 0.48
N TRP A 437 9.87 -0.71 -0.44
CA TRP A 437 10.79 -1.46 -1.28
C TRP A 437 10.81 -0.86 -2.67
N ARG A 438 11.81 -0.02 -2.95
CA ARG A 438 11.97 0.57 -4.29
C ARG A 438 12.55 -0.46 -5.26
N VAL A 439 12.23 -0.33 -6.54
CA VAL A 439 12.95 -1.06 -7.60
C VAL A 439 14.38 -0.51 -7.66
N ALA A 440 15.36 -1.39 -7.57
CA ALA A 440 16.78 -1.04 -7.66
C ALA A 440 17.25 -1.27 -9.10
N HIS A 441 17.27 -0.21 -9.89
CA HIS A 441 17.79 -0.17 -11.25
C HIS A 441 18.42 1.20 -11.50
N ASP A 442 19.59 1.24 -12.14
CA ASP A 442 20.34 2.47 -12.47
C ASP A 442 19.53 3.56 -13.19
N ARG A 443 18.46 3.18 -13.89
CA ARG A 443 17.54 4.10 -14.60
C ARG A 443 16.40 4.65 -13.73
N ILE A 444 16.40 4.35 -12.43
CA ILE A 444 15.38 4.77 -11.45
C ILE A 444 16.09 5.50 -10.30
N GLU A 445 16.00 6.83 -10.32
CA GLU A 445 16.53 7.68 -9.25
C GLU A 445 15.77 7.45 -7.94
N GLN A 446 16.44 7.64 -6.80
CA GLN A 446 15.77 7.62 -5.49
C GLN A 446 14.84 8.83 -5.37
N GLU A 447 13.60 8.62 -4.93
CA GLU A 447 12.60 9.69 -4.72
C GLU A 447 13.15 10.85 -3.87
N GLY A 448 13.96 10.55 -2.86
CA GLY A 448 14.57 11.57 -2.02
C GLY A 448 15.62 12.42 -2.74
N ARG A 449 16.34 11.88 -3.74
CA ARG A 449 17.23 12.69 -4.59
C ARG A 449 16.43 13.62 -5.51
N ILE A 450 15.32 13.12 -6.05
CA ILE A 450 14.38 13.94 -6.83
C ILE A 450 13.78 15.06 -5.96
N LEU A 451 13.37 14.76 -4.72
CA LEU A 451 12.88 15.77 -3.78
C LEU A 451 13.98 16.77 -3.36
N ALA A 452 15.23 16.32 -3.17
CA ALA A 452 16.35 17.21 -2.88
C ALA A 452 16.54 18.26 -3.99
N GLU A 453 16.51 17.84 -5.25
CA GLU A 453 16.59 18.73 -6.42
C GLU A 453 15.37 19.66 -6.53
N LEU A 454 14.16 19.13 -6.33
CA LEU A 454 12.94 19.93 -6.31
C LEU A 454 12.95 20.98 -5.20
N ASN A 455 13.54 20.68 -4.04
CA ASN A 455 13.66 21.60 -2.90
C ASN A 455 14.87 22.54 -2.99
N ASP A 456 15.81 22.36 -3.94
CA ASP A 456 16.99 23.21 -4.05
C ASP A 456 16.73 24.54 -4.79
N ASN A 457 17.64 25.49 -4.63
CA ASN A 457 17.56 26.83 -5.24
C ASN A 457 18.05 26.90 -6.70
N SER A 458 18.46 25.78 -7.31
CA SER A 458 18.91 25.74 -8.72
C SER A 458 17.72 25.83 -9.68
N GLY A 459 17.97 25.95 -11.00
CA GLY A 459 16.92 25.78 -12.01
C GLY A 459 15.72 26.74 -11.88
N GLY A 460 15.94 27.97 -11.41
CA GLY A 460 14.85 28.95 -11.19
C GLY A 460 14.22 28.93 -9.79
N GLY A 461 14.75 28.12 -8.87
CA GLY A 461 14.39 28.12 -7.45
C GLY A 461 13.75 26.82 -6.96
N PRO A 462 13.39 26.76 -5.67
CA PRO A 462 12.71 25.61 -5.09
C PRO A 462 11.28 25.54 -5.61
N VAL A 463 10.84 24.33 -5.97
CA VAL A 463 9.47 24.05 -6.38
C VAL A 463 8.55 24.19 -5.17
N VAL A 464 7.58 25.09 -5.26
CA VAL A 464 6.52 25.24 -4.26
C VAL A 464 5.39 24.27 -4.58
N GLY A 465 4.84 23.60 -3.55
CA GLY A 465 3.76 22.63 -3.72
C GLY A 465 4.21 21.18 -3.85
N VAL A 466 5.42 20.85 -3.38
CA VAL A 466 5.94 19.47 -3.23
C VAL A 466 6.45 19.26 -1.79
N PRO A 467 6.60 18.01 -1.32
CA PRO A 467 7.14 17.74 0.01
C PRO A 467 8.56 18.30 0.22
N THR A 468 8.84 18.76 1.43
CA THR A 468 10.18 19.15 1.89
C THR A 468 10.90 17.93 2.46
N LEU A 469 11.98 17.50 1.81
CA LEU A 469 12.86 16.43 2.25
C LEU A 469 13.56 16.76 3.59
N LEU A 470 13.60 15.79 4.50
CA LEU A 470 14.40 15.87 5.73
C LEU A 470 15.61 14.91 5.70
N CYS A 471 15.39 13.64 5.36
CA CYS A 471 16.41 12.63 5.16
C CYS A 471 15.83 11.41 4.41
N HIS A 472 16.69 10.67 3.71
CA HIS A 472 16.30 9.45 3.02
C HIS A 472 17.51 8.55 2.75
N GLY A 473 17.26 7.28 2.44
CA GLY A 473 18.28 6.38 1.94
C GLY A 473 17.82 4.93 1.82
N ASP A 474 18.65 4.12 1.18
CA ASP A 474 18.48 2.67 1.16
C ASP A 474 18.83 2.11 2.55
N VAL A 475 18.00 1.20 3.09
CA VAL A 475 18.16 0.64 4.43
C VAL A 475 19.28 -0.41 4.42
N ALA A 476 20.49 0.02 4.78
CA ALA A 476 21.69 -0.81 4.85
C ALA A 476 21.90 -1.65 3.56
N THR A 477 22.14 -2.95 3.70
CA THR A 477 22.34 -3.91 2.60
C THR A 477 21.08 -4.71 2.26
N GLN A 478 19.88 -4.23 2.65
CA GLN A 478 18.64 -4.99 2.51
C GLN A 478 18.11 -4.98 1.07
N VAL A 479 18.40 -6.05 0.34
CA VAL A 479 18.03 -6.27 -1.07
C VAL A 479 17.41 -7.66 -1.21
N THR A 480 16.43 -7.80 -2.11
CA THR A 480 15.85 -9.12 -2.44
C THR A 480 16.87 -10.02 -3.15
N VAL A 481 16.65 -11.34 -3.10
CA VAL A 481 17.59 -12.32 -3.67
C VAL A 481 16.95 -13.27 -4.68
N SER A 482 15.63 -13.35 -4.74
CA SER A 482 14.90 -14.24 -5.67
C SER A 482 15.37 -14.06 -7.13
N GLN A 483 15.48 -12.82 -7.61
CA GLN A 483 15.93 -12.53 -8.97
C GLN A 483 17.37 -13.00 -9.25
N THR A 484 18.27 -12.92 -8.27
CA THR A 484 19.65 -13.42 -8.39
C THR A 484 19.69 -14.93 -8.48
N VAL A 485 18.85 -15.64 -7.72
CA VAL A 485 18.76 -17.11 -7.80
C VAL A 485 18.13 -17.54 -9.14
N TRP A 486 17.14 -16.81 -9.64
CA TRP A 486 16.56 -17.08 -10.97
C TRP A 486 17.62 -16.99 -12.07
N LEU A 487 18.44 -15.93 -12.08
CA LEU A 487 19.52 -15.76 -13.07
C LEU A 487 20.56 -16.89 -12.98
N LEU A 488 20.93 -17.31 -11.77
CA LEU A 488 21.86 -18.44 -11.58
C LEU A 488 21.28 -19.78 -12.04
N LYS A 489 19.95 -19.93 -12.08
CA LYS A 489 19.26 -21.13 -12.61
C LYS A 489 19.06 -21.10 -14.12
N HIS A 490 19.01 -19.90 -14.72
CA HIS A 490 18.80 -19.68 -16.14
C HIS A 490 20.05 -19.05 -16.76
N GLY A 491 21.21 -19.70 -16.62
CA GLY A 491 22.50 -19.14 -17.05
C GLY A 491 22.61 -18.83 -18.55
N ASP A 492 21.79 -19.47 -19.38
CA ASP A 492 21.68 -19.20 -20.82
C ASP A 492 20.68 -18.06 -21.16
N ALA A 493 19.85 -17.65 -20.19
CA ALA A 493 18.92 -16.54 -20.35
C ALA A 493 19.62 -15.21 -20.08
N LYS A 494 19.19 -14.17 -20.77
CA LYS A 494 19.73 -12.82 -20.58
C LYS A 494 19.12 -12.16 -19.35
N PRO A 495 19.78 -11.17 -18.73
CA PRO A 495 19.21 -10.42 -17.61
C PRO A 495 17.83 -9.81 -17.91
N GLU A 496 17.58 -9.39 -19.15
CA GLU A 496 16.29 -8.87 -19.61
C GLU A 496 15.17 -9.92 -19.71
N ASP A 497 15.48 -11.23 -19.73
CA ASP A 497 14.49 -12.31 -19.72
C ASP A 497 13.95 -12.56 -18.29
N CYS A 498 14.61 -12.02 -17.25
CA CYS A 498 14.20 -12.16 -15.86
C CYS A 498 13.04 -11.21 -15.53
N THR A 499 11.84 -11.77 -15.32
CA THR A 499 10.64 -11.01 -14.91
C THR A 499 10.68 -10.53 -13.46
N LEU A 500 11.63 -11.01 -12.65
CA LEU A 500 11.78 -10.69 -11.23
C LEU A 500 12.63 -9.43 -11.04
N LYS A 501 12.04 -8.38 -10.46
CA LYS A 501 12.78 -7.14 -10.16
C LYS A 501 13.60 -7.24 -8.87
N THR A 502 14.83 -6.72 -8.91
CA THR A 502 15.60 -6.39 -7.70
C THR A 502 14.87 -5.28 -6.94
N HIS A 503 14.51 -5.55 -5.69
CA HIS A 503 13.98 -4.53 -4.79
C HIS A 503 14.97 -4.25 -3.65
N ARG A 504 15.12 -2.99 -3.28
CA ARG A 504 15.94 -2.54 -2.15
C ARG A 504 15.06 -1.81 -1.14
N HIS A 505 15.22 -2.15 0.13
CA HIS A 505 14.48 -1.48 1.20
C HIS A 505 14.96 -0.04 1.32
N TYR A 506 14.03 0.90 1.49
CA TYR A 506 14.26 2.33 1.35
C TYR A 506 13.34 3.11 2.29
N ARG A 507 13.90 4.13 2.94
CA ARG A 507 13.15 5.05 3.81
C ARG A 507 13.30 6.48 3.35
N LEU A 508 12.21 7.24 3.46
CA LEU A 508 12.13 8.66 3.14
C LEU A 508 11.34 9.36 4.25
N VAL A 509 11.86 10.50 4.72
CA VAL A 509 11.17 11.37 5.68
C VAL A 509 11.02 12.76 5.09
N VAL A 510 9.80 13.27 5.13
CA VAL A 510 9.43 14.62 4.70
C VAL A 510 8.79 15.40 5.85
N LYS A 511 8.87 16.72 5.80
CA LYS A 511 8.42 17.62 6.86
C LYS A 511 6.90 17.68 6.98
N GLU A 512 6.19 17.68 5.86
CA GLU A 512 4.75 17.91 5.80
C GLU A 512 3.97 16.63 6.12
N VAL A 513 3.15 16.69 7.17
CA VAL A 513 2.08 15.72 7.41
C VAL A 513 0.82 16.27 6.74
N CYS A 514 0.43 15.66 5.63
CA CYS A 514 -0.72 16.08 4.83
C CYS A 514 -1.97 15.24 5.10
N LEU A 515 -3.13 15.85 4.80
CA LEU A 515 -4.44 15.23 4.69
C LEU A 515 -4.66 14.67 3.28
N SER A 516 -5.62 13.75 3.12
CA SER A 516 -5.95 13.22 1.78
C SER A 516 -6.75 14.25 0.96
N MET A 517 -6.63 14.24 -0.37
CA MET A 517 -7.30 15.24 -1.23
C MET A 517 -8.81 15.27 -1.07
N SER A 518 -9.40 14.11 -0.82
CA SER A 518 -10.79 13.87 -0.42
C SER A 518 -11.28 14.58 0.85
N GLU A 519 -10.39 15.21 1.63
CA GLU A 519 -10.76 16.07 2.75
C GLU A 519 -11.00 17.52 2.29
N PHE A 520 -11.20 17.74 0.98
CA PHE A 520 -11.71 19.00 0.45
C PHE A 520 -13.08 19.35 1.07
N LEU A 521 -13.30 20.65 1.30
CA LEU A 521 -14.50 21.25 1.88
C LEU A 521 -15.58 21.52 0.82
N SER A 522 -15.16 21.85 -0.39
CA SER A 522 -16.03 22.09 -1.55
C SER A 522 -15.31 21.77 -2.87
N PHE A 523 -16.05 21.63 -3.96
CA PHE A 523 -15.46 21.40 -5.28
C PHE A 523 -14.70 22.62 -5.80
N SER A 524 -15.07 23.84 -5.37
CA SER A 524 -14.24 25.02 -5.64
C SER A 524 -12.88 24.90 -4.94
N GLU A 525 -12.82 24.44 -3.68
CA GLU A 525 -11.56 24.17 -3.01
C GLU A 525 -10.75 23.08 -3.73
N LEU A 526 -11.39 21.96 -4.11
CA LEU A 526 -10.74 20.86 -4.86
C LEU A 526 -10.09 21.37 -6.16
N VAL A 527 -10.80 22.16 -6.96
CA VAL A 527 -10.26 22.75 -8.20
C VAL A 527 -9.09 23.69 -7.91
N GLY A 528 -9.16 24.50 -6.86
CA GLY A 528 -8.06 25.37 -6.44
C GLY A 528 -6.82 24.59 -5.96
N LEU A 529 -7.02 23.51 -5.20
CA LEU A 529 -5.95 22.62 -4.71
C LEU A 529 -5.28 21.85 -5.87
N VAL A 530 -6.07 21.35 -6.82
CA VAL A 530 -5.58 20.74 -8.07
C VAL A 530 -4.79 21.75 -8.91
N ALA A 531 -5.27 22.99 -9.03
CA ALA A 531 -4.56 24.04 -9.75
C ALA A 531 -3.19 24.38 -9.11
N LEU A 532 -3.07 24.33 -7.78
CA LEU A 532 -1.77 24.45 -7.10
C LEU A 532 -0.84 23.27 -7.42
N CYS A 533 -1.36 22.04 -7.49
CA CYS A 533 -0.56 20.87 -7.88
C CYS A 533 -0.11 20.95 -9.35
N ILE A 534 -0.93 21.49 -10.25
CA ILE A 534 -0.58 21.79 -11.65
C ILE A 534 0.51 22.85 -11.72
N ASP A 535 0.47 23.88 -10.86
CA ASP A 535 1.52 24.90 -10.81
C ASP A 535 2.85 24.32 -10.31
N ALA A 536 2.82 23.49 -9.26
CA ALA A 536 3.99 22.76 -8.76
C ALA A 536 4.59 21.84 -9.84
N HIS A 537 3.75 21.11 -10.57
CA HIS A 537 4.15 20.31 -11.73
C HIS A 537 4.80 21.18 -12.83
N GLY A 538 4.30 22.39 -13.06
CA GLY A 538 4.86 23.33 -14.03
C GLY A 538 6.20 23.94 -13.61
N GLN A 539 6.38 24.21 -12.31
CA GLN A 539 7.66 24.64 -11.74
C GLN A 539 8.70 23.52 -11.86
N ALA A 540 8.35 22.27 -11.54
CA ALA A 540 9.22 21.10 -11.72
C ALA A 540 9.60 20.86 -13.19
N TYR A 541 8.62 20.97 -14.10
CA TYR A 541 8.85 20.78 -15.53
C TYR A 541 9.73 21.87 -16.13
N ALA A 542 9.44 23.15 -15.88
CA ALA A 542 10.16 24.27 -16.48
C ALA A 542 11.52 24.55 -15.81
N GLY A 543 11.64 24.32 -14.50
CA GLY A 543 12.85 24.63 -13.73
C GLY A 543 13.82 23.47 -13.56
N LYS A 544 13.30 22.26 -13.33
CA LYS A 544 14.10 21.04 -13.07
C LYS A 544 14.05 20.02 -14.21
N ASN A 545 13.31 20.31 -15.30
CA ASN A 545 13.06 19.38 -16.42
C ASN A 545 12.40 18.05 -16.00
N LEU A 546 11.61 18.03 -14.93
CA LEU A 546 10.99 16.82 -14.38
C LEU A 546 9.50 16.73 -14.75
N LEU A 547 9.08 15.57 -15.27
CA LEU A 547 7.68 15.20 -15.52
C LEU A 547 7.25 14.11 -14.52
N HIS A 548 6.07 14.21 -13.90
CA HIS A 548 5.68 13.37 -12.76
C HIS A 548 5.26 11.94 -13.15
N ARG A 549 4.45 11.78 -14.21
CA ARG A 549 4.03 10.48 -14.78
C ARG A 549 3.17 9.58 -13.88
N ASP A 550 2.62 10.10 -12.79
CA ASP A 550 1.74 9.35 -11.87
C ASP A 550 0.84 10.30 -11.06
N ILE A 551 0.13 11.19 -11.74
CA ILE A 551 -0.89 12.00 -11.09
C ILE A 551 -2.05 11.08 -10.68
N SER A 552 -2.37 11.04 -9.38
CA SER A 552 -3.40 10.17 -8.83
C SER A 552 -4.02 10.76 -7.56
N ALA A 553 -5.19 10.26 -7.16
CA ALA A 553 -5.86 10.70 -5.93
C ALA A 553 -5.10 10.36 -4.62
N GLY A 554 -4.10 9.47 -4.68
CA GLY A 554 -3.19 9.18 -3.56
C GLY A 554 -1.95 10.08 -3.52
N ASN A 555 -1.63 10.73 -4.64
CA ASN A 555 -0.39 11.50 -4.83
C ASN A 555 -0.63 13.03 -4.79
N VAL A 556 -1.87 13.47 -4.97
CA VAL A 556 -2.28 14.83 -4.59
C VAL A 556 -2.77 14.84 -3.14
N LEU A 557 -2.27 15.78 -2.35
CA LEU A 557 -2.49 15.85 -0.91
C LEU A 557 -2.83 17.28 -0.49
N ILE A 558 -3.45 17.46 0.69
CA ILE A 558 -3.74 18.77 1.27
C ILE A 558 -2.83 19.00 2.45
N CYS A 559 -1.98 20.02 2.41
CA CYS A 559 -1.25 20.49 3.58
C CYS A 559 -2.03 21.63 4.27
N PRO A 560 -2.51 21.44 5.51
CA PRO A 560 -2.85 22.55 6.39
C PRO A 560 -1.59 23.36 6.71
N ILE A 561 -1.68 24.68 6.58
CA ILE A 561 -0.61 25.61 6.91
C ILE A 561 -1.17 26.66 7.87
N GLU A 562 -0.48 26.84 8.99
CA GLU A 562 -0.92 27.64 10.11
C GLU A 562 0.12 28.73 10.37
N GLU A 563 -0.20 29.95 9.96
CA GLU A 563 0.70 31.11 9.98
C GLU A 563 0.09 32.22 10.82
N THR A 564 0.89 32.88 11.66
CA THR A 564 0.38 34.04 12.41
C THR A 564 0.61 35.30 11.60
N ILE A 565 -0.49 35.99 11.27
CA ILE A 565 -0.51 37.20 10.46
C ILE A 565 -1.23 38.28 11.27
N ASN A 566 -0.53 39.39 11.56
CA ASN A 566 -1.03 40.50 12.37
C ASN A 566 -1.55 40.04 13.76
N GLY A 567 -0.81 39.14 14.43
CA GLY A 567 -1.16 38.61 15.76
C GLY A 567 -2.39 37.68 15.78
N ARG A 568 -2.87 37.20 14.62
CA ARG A 568 -3.94 36.21 14.51
C ARG A 568 -3.45 34.98 13.73
N LEU A 569 -3.70 33.79 14.28
CA LEU A 569 -3.47 32.54 13.56
C LEU A 569 -4.42 32.46 12.35
N LYS A 570 -3.87 32.47 11.14
CA LYS A 570 -4.59 32.15 9.91
C LYS A 570 -4.28 30.72 9.50
N LYS A 571 -5.33 29.95 9.24
CA LYS A 571 -5.22 28.62 8.64
C LYS A 571 -5.47 28.74 7.14
N ARG A 572 -4.60 28.14 6.33
CA ARG A 572 -4.76 28.02 4.87
C ARG A 572 -4.48 26.58 4.47
N ARG A 573 -5.02 26.15 3.32
CA ARG A 573 -4.84 24.79 2.79
C ARG A 573 -4.16 24.89 1.43
N MET A 574 -3.19 24.02 1.19
CA MET A 574 -2.33 24.02 0.00
C MET A 574 -2.33 22.63 -0.63
N GLY A 575 -2.42 22.57 -1.96
CA GLY A 575 -2.19 21.34 -2.71
C GLY A 575 -0.70 20.99 -2.71
N ILE A 576 -0.37 19.76 -2.32
CA ILE A 576 0.97 19.18 -2.39
C ILE A 576 0.94 18.01 -3.38
N LEU A 577 1.88 17.97 -4.32
CA LEU A 577 2.09 16.86 -5.25
C LEU A 577 3.26 15.99 -4.76
N ALA A 578 2.99 14.71 -4.48
CA ALA A 578 3.88 13.74 -3.82
C ALA A 578 4.02 12.41 -4.61
N ASP A 579 4.87 11.48 -4.14
CA ASP A 579 5.24 10.22 -4.82
C ASP A 579 5.99 10.39 -6.16
N TRP A 580 7.00 11.26 -6.16
CA TRP A 580 7.86 11.58 -7.32
C TRP A 580 8.76 10.41 -7.80
N GLU A 581 8.63 9.20 -7.27
CA GLU A 581 9.49 8.04 -7.62
C GLU A 581 9.40 7.57 -9.08
N LEU A 582 8.35 7.96 -9.82
CA LEU A 582 8.19 7.66 -11.25
C LEU A 582 8.58 8.83 -12.16
N ALA A 583 8.98 9.97 -11.57
CA ALA A 583 9.32 11.15 -12.32
C ALA A 583 10.49 10.89 -13.27
N LYS A 584 10.51 11.57 -14.42
CA LYS A 584 11.57 11.40 -15.41
C LYS A 584 11.99 12.73 -16.01
N ARG A 585 13.30 12.87 -16.21
CA ARG A 585 13.94 14.01 -16.87
C ARG A 585 13.53 14.12 -18.34
N VAL A 586 13.31 15.34 -18.79
CA VAL A 586 12.86 15.69 -20.14
C VAL A 586 14.03 16.33 -20.90
N GLY A 587 14.46 15.71 -22.01
CA GLY A 587 15.38 16.33 -22.97
C GLY A 587 16.85 15.87 -22.96
N GLY A 588 17.28 15.03 -22.01
CA GLY A 588 18.65 14.48 -22.00
C GLY A 588 18.97 13.47 -23.12
N GLN A 589 20.25 13.16 -23.33
CA GLN A 589 20.71 12.17 -24.34
C GLN A 589 19.98 10.82 -24.25
N GLU A 590 19.68 10.36 -23.02
CA GLU A 590 18.91 9.13 -22.74
C GLU A 590 17.50 9.11 -23.34
N ALA A 591 16.96 10.26 -23.74
CA ALA A 591 15.65 10.36 -24.37
C ALA A 591 15.64 9.98 -25.86
N LYS A 592 16.81 9.70 -26.47
CA LYS A 592 16.93 9.36 -27.90
C LYS A 592 17.27 7.89 -28.18
N ASP A 593 18.15 7.25 -27.40
CA ASP A 593 18.84 6.02 -27.83
C ASP A 593 18.81 4.82 -26.86
N THR A 594 17.74 4.55 -26.10
CA THR A 594 17.66 3.30 -25.31
C THR A 594 16.30 2.58 -25.33
N PRO A 595 16.28 1.22 -25.26
CA PRO A 595 15.04 0.45 -25.20
C PRO A 595 14.16 0.85 -24.02
N ARG A 596 12.87 1.02 -24.32
CA ARG A 596 11.78 1.28 -23.37
C ARG A 596 11.92 0.40 -22.13
N GLN A 597 11.71 0.97 -20.94
CA GLN A 597 11.30 0.10 -19.83
C GLN A 597 9.94 -0.50 -20.22
N PRO A 598 9.78 -1.84 -20.27
CA PRO A 598 8.54 -2.47 -20.74
C PRO A 598 7.37 -2.25 -19.77
N ASP A 599 7.68 -1.92 -18.51
CA ASP A 599 6.70 -1.69 -17.47
C ASP A 599 5.95 -0.36 -17.65
N ARG A 600 4.63 -0.50 -17.81
CA ARG A 600 3.69 0.60 -17.78
C ARG A 600 3.74 1.34 -16.44
N THR A 601 4.19 2.59 -16.45
CA THR A 601 4.28 3.42 -15.25
C THR A 601 2.99 4.18 -14.97
N GLY A 602 2.53 4.17 -13.72
CA GLY A 602 1.46 5.04 -13.22
C GLY A 602 0.19 4.32 -12.78
N THR A 603 -0.75 5.07 -12.21
CA THR A 603 -2.02 4.57 -11.69
C THR A 603 -3.07 4.46 -12.81
N TRP A 604 -3.56 3.24 -13.07
CA TRP A 604 -4.43 2.92 -14.23
C TRP A 604 -5.64 3.85 -14.37
N GLN A 605 -6.37 4.06 -13.27
CA GLN A 605 -7.59 4.87 -13.24
C GLN A 605 -7.35 6.33 -13.69
N PHE A 606 -6.16 6.88 -13.50
CA PHE A 606 -5.85 8.26 -13.88
C PHE A 606 -5.04 8.36 -15.17
N THR A 607 -4.42 7.26 -15.63
CA THR A 607 -3.65 7.24 -16.88
C THR A 607 -4.49 7.70 -18.08
N SER A 608 -3.85 8.45 -18.98
CA SER A 608 -4.48 8.98 -20.20
C SER A 608 -4.99 7.89 -21.14
N ALA A 609 -6.05 8.19 -21.92
CA ALA A 609 -6.61 7.26 -22.90
C ALA A 609 -5.57 6.84 -23.96
N SER A 610 -4.74 7.78 -24.41
CA SER A 610 -3.65 7.49 -25.36
C SER A 610 -2.59 6.54 -24.80
N ALA A 611 -2.20 6.67 -23.53
CA ALA A 611 -1.29 5.72 -22.87
C ALA A 611 -1.99 4.40 -22.47
N LEU A 612 -3.32 4.40 -22.30
CA LEU A 612 -4.14 3.19 -22.17
C LEU A 612 -4.24 2.39 -23.48
N GLY A 613 -4.37 3.04 -24.64
CA GLY A 613 -4.35 2.39 -25.95
C GLY A 613 -2.95 2.01 -26.45
N ASN A 614 -1.88 2.66 -25.96
CA ASN A 614 -0.51 2.36 -26.34
C ASN A 614 0.40 2.25 -25.09
N PRO A 615 0.55 1.04 -24.50
CA PRO A 615 1.39 0.81 -23.32
C PRO A 615 2.87 1.19 -23.51
N SER A 616 3.33 1.31 -24.76
CA SER A 616 4.71 1.68 -25.12
C SER A 616 4.92 3.18 -25.34
N LYS A 617 3.85 3.99 -25.16
CA LYS A 617 3.86 5.44 -25.35
C LYS A 617 4.75 6.11 -24.30
N ARG A 618 5.57 7.07 -24.75
CA ARG A 618 6.25 8.00 -23.85
C ARG A 618 5.22 8.98 -23.28
N ILE A 619 5.15 9.06 -21.95
CA ILE A 619 4.33 10.04 -21.23
C ILE A 619 4.85 11.46 -21.49
N ILE A 620 3.94 12.38 -21.81
CA ILE A 620 4.19 13.82 -22.07
C ILE A 620 3.34 14.68 -21.13
N VAL A 621 3.56 16.00 -21.10
CA VAL A 621 2.82 16.93 -20.21
C VAL A 621 1.30 16.77 -20.33
N GLN A 622 0.79 16.63 -21.55
CA GLN A 622 -0.63 16.48 -21.84
C GLN A 622 -1.24 15.20 -21.23
N ASP A 623 -0.46 14.13 -21.03
CA ASP A 623 -0.95 12.93 -20.33
C ASP A 623 -1.13 13.17 -18.83
N ASP A 624 -0.19 13.87 -18.19
CA ASP A 624 -0.31 14.26 -16.77
C ASP A 624 -1.45 15.28 -16.59
N MET A 625 -1.69 16.17 -17.57
CA MET A 625 -2.86 17.06 -17.57
C MET A 625 -4.17 16.30 -17.72
N GLU A 626 -4.27 15.32 -18.63
CA GLU A 626 -5.44 14.44 -18.71
C GLU A 626 -5.65 13.68 -17.39
N SER A 627 -4.56 13.29 -16.72
CA SER A 627 -4.62 12.62 -15.42
C SER A 627 -5.19 13.55 -14.32
N PHE A 628 -4.87 14.85 -14.33
CA PHE A 628 -5.53 15.85 -13.47
C PHE A 628 -7.02 16.05 -13.81
N PHE A 629 -7.44 15.92 -15.07
CA PHE A 629 -8.85 15.91 -15.44
C PHE A 629 -9.57 14.67 -14.88
N HIS A 630 -9.03 13.47 -15.11
CA HIS A 630 -9.58 12.21 -14.59
C HIS A 630 -9.70 12.23 -13.07
N LEU A 631 -8.74 12.84 -12.37
CA LEU A 631 -8.76 13.07 -10.92
C LEU A 631 -9.97 13.90 -10.46
N MET A 632 -10.27 15.01 -11.13
CA MET A 632 -11.42 15.84 -10.76
C MET A 632 -12.76 15.14 -11.08
N LEU A 633 -12.84 14.45 -12.21
CA LEU A 633 -14.01 13.64 -12.58
C LEU A 633 -14.27 12.51 -11.56
N TYR A 634 -13.20 11.85 -11.11
CA TYR A 634 -13.25 10.78 -10.10
C TYR A 634 -13.89 11.24 -8.79
N PHE A 635 -13.58 12.47 -8.34
CA PHE A 635 -14.25 13.06 -7.19
C PHE A 635 -15.68 13.50 -7.52
N ALA A 636 -15.93 14.12 -8.66
CA ALA A 636 -17.24 14.62 -9.05
C ALA A 636 -18.30 13.50 -9.12
N ILE A 637 -18.00 12.37 -9.76
CA ILE A 637 -18.93 11.24 -9.89
C ILE A 637 -19.26 10.55 -8.55
N ARG A 638 -18.42 10.76 -7.53
CA ARG A 638 -18.62 10.20 -6.19
C ARG A 638 -19.34 11.17 -5.26
N PHE A 639 -19.01 12.46 -5.32
CA PHE A 639 -19.37 13.43 -4.28
C PHE A 639 -20.17 14.65 -4.76
N LEU A 640 -20.65 14.67 -6.02
CA LEU A 640 -21.67 15.63 -6.49
C LEU A 640 -22.92 14.89 -6.99
N PRO A 641 -24.14 15.40 -6.75
CA PRO A 641 -25.34 14.94 -7.43
C PRO A 641 -25.17 14.95 -8.96
N HIS A 642 -25.67 13.93 -9.65
CA HIS A 642 -25.54 13.81 -11.11
C HIS A 642 -26.66 12.95 -11.71
N ASN A 643 -26.71 12.89 -13.04
CA ASN A 643 -27.65 12.02 -13.78
C ASN A 643 -27.08 10.62 -14.12
N CYS A 644 -25.98 10.19 -13.52
CA CYS A 644 -25.44 8.84 -13.76
C CYS A 644 -26.31 7.78 -13.07
N GLU A 645 -26.68 6.74 -13.81
CA GLU A 645 -27.66 5.74 -13.37
C GLU A 645 -27.06 4.75 -12.35
N ASN A 646 -25.77 4.44 -12.47
CA ASN A 646 -25.04 3.58 -11.56
C ASN A 646 -23.56 4.01 -11.49
N VAL A 647 -23.17 4.64 -10.38
CA VAL A 647 -21.78 5.09 -10.15
C VAL A 647 -20.79 3.93 -10.18
N GLY A 648 -21.16 2.76 -9.67
CA GLY A 648 -20.29 1.58 -9.65
C GLY A 648 -19.97 1.07 -11.06
N GLU A 649 -20.99 0.86 -11.88
CA GLU A 649 -20.80 0.45 -13.28
C GLU A 649 -20.07 1.52 -14.11
N PHE A 650 -20.29 2.81 -13.84
CA PHE A 650 -19.54 3.89 -14.48
C PHE A 650 -18.05 3.88 -14.07
N MET A 651 -17.74 3.60 -12.80
CA MET A 651 -16.36 3.43 -12.35
C MET A 651 -15.69 2.24 -13.04
N ASP A 652 -16.37 1.09 -13.10
CA ASP A 652 -15.87 -0.12 -13.76
C ASP A 652 -15.65 0.10 -15.27
N ALA A 653 -16.56 0.80 -15.97
CA ALA A 653 -16.45 1.06 -17.41
C ALA A 653 -15.42 2.15 -17.76
N TYR A 654 -15.51 3.32 -17.14
CA TYR A 654 -14.70 4.50 -17.50
C TYR A 654 -13.30 4.48 -16.89
N PHE A 655 -13.17 4.12 -15.61
CA PHE A 655 -11.92 4.22 -14.86
C PHE A 655 -11.11 2.92 -14.86
N ASP A 656 -11.76 1.78 -14.63
CA ASP A 656 -11.08 0.49 -14.49
C ASP A 656 -11.12 -0.37 -15.78
N GLY A 657 -11.95 -0.01 -16.76
CA GLY A 657 -12.22 -0.76 -17.99
C GLY A 657 -10.99 -1.08 -18.84
N TYR A 658 -10.87 -2.36 -19.24
CA TYR A 658 -9.72 -2.91 -19.94
C TYR A 658 -10.10 -3.97 -20.99
N VAL A 659 -9.17 -4.26 -21.89
CA VAL A 659 -9.17 -5.39 -22.82
C VAL A 659 -7.79 -6.05 -22.77
N GLU A 660 -7.73 -7.37 -22.75
CA GLU A 660 -6.47 -8.13 -22.84
C GLU A 660 -6.24 -8.61 -24.27
N ALA A 661 -5.04 -8.40 -24.80
CA ALA A 661 -4.59 -9.03 -26.05
C ALA A 661 -3.12 -9.44 -25.90
N ASN A 662 -2.82 -10.71 -26.18
CA ASN A 662 -1.46 -11.28 -26.09
C ASN A 662 -0.75 -11.03 -24.74
N GLY A 663 -1.49 -11.10 -23.62
CA GLY A 663 -0.97 -10.82 -22.27
C GLY A 663 -0.76 -9.32 -21.95
N VAL A 664 -1.06 -8.42 -22.88
CA VAL A 664 -0.96 -6.97 -22.71
C VAL A 664 -2.34 -6.37 -22.45
N TYR A 665 -2.43 -5.54 -21.41
CA TYR A 665 -3.65 -4.82 -21.05
C TYR A 665 -3.75 -3.44 -21.71
N TYR A 666 -4.77 -3.31 -22.55
CA TYR A 666 -5.26 -2.07 -23.15
C TYR A 666 -6.48 -1.58 -22.37
N GLY A 667 -6.87 -0.32 -22.51
CA GLY A 667 -8.06 0.18 -21.81
C GLY A 667 -8.48 1.57 -22.22
N GLY A 668 -9.36 2.16 -21.41
CA GLY A 668 -9.80 3.54 -21.62
C GLY A 668 -10.56 3.76 -22.92
N GLY A 669 -11.38 2.79 -23.36
CA GLY A 669 -12.28 2.97 -24.51
C GLY A 669 -13.22 4.16 -24.31
N ASP A 670 -13.90 4.21 -23.16
CA ASP A 670 -14.81 5.31 -22.82
C ASP A 670 -14.06 6.63 -22.56
N LYS A 671 -12.84 6.56 -21.99
CA LYS A 671 -11.95 7.73 -21.91
C LYS A 671 -11.60 8.26 -23.29
N MET A 672 -11.18 7.39 -24.22
CA MET A 672 -10.84 7.75 -25.60
C MET A 672 -12.03 8.38 -26.32
N ALA A 673 -13.23 7.81 -26.14
CA ALA A 673 -14.46 8.37 -26.66
C ALA A 673 -14.73 9.77 -26.09
N ALA A 674 -14.64 9.96 -24.77
CA ALA A 674 -14.84 11.26 -24.12
C ALA A 674 -13.79 12.31 -24.51
N MET A 675 -12.51 11.91 -24.63
CA MET A 675 -11.43 12.80 -25.05
C MET A 675 -11.63 13.25 -26.51
N ARG A 676 -11.98 12.34 -27.42
CA ARG A 676 -12.26 12.67 -28.84
C ARG A 676 -13.55 13.48 -29.02
N SER A 677 -14.62 13.16 -28.29
CA SER A 677 -15.89 13.92 -28.41
C SER A 677 -15.82 15.29 -27.75
N GLY A 678 -15.00 15.43 -26.69
CA GLY A 678 -15.02 16.55 -25.76
C GLY A 678 -16.24 16.52 -24.81
N THR A 679 -16.86 15.36 -24.60
CA THR A 679 -18.09 15.21 -23.80
C THR A 679 -18.07 13.96 -22.95
N LEU A 680 -18.47 14.08 -21.69
CA LEU A 680 -18.71 12.95 -20.80
C LEU A 680 -20.12 12.40 -21.01
N LYS A 681 -20.28 11.08 -20.89
CA LYS A 681 -21.54 10.38 -21.07
C LYS A 681 -21.87 9.46 -19.90
N THR A 682 -23.15 9.28 -19.60
CA THR A 682 -23.67 8.25 -18.68
C THR A 682 -23.63 6.88 -19.35
N LEU A 683 -23.98 5.82 -18.61
CA LEU A 683 -24.02 4.44 -19.13
C LEU A 683 -25.08 4.26 -20.24
N ARG A 684 -26.08 5.15 -20.30
CA ARG A 684 -27.09 5.22 -21.36
C ARG A 684 -26.73 6.20 -22.49
N TYR A 685 -25.46 6.62 -22.57
CA TYR A 685 -24.92 7.54 -23.57
C TYR A 685 -25.49 8.98 -23.56
N ASN A 686 -26.27 9.34 -22.56
CA ASN A 686 -26.70 10.72 -22.30
C ASN A 686 -25.51 11.58 -21.87
N SER A 687 -25.54 12.89 -22.07
CA SER A 687 -24.51 13.78 -21.49
C SER A 687 -24.52 13.67 -19.96
N LEU A 688 -23.35 13.42 -19.35
CA LEU A 688 -23.19 13.43 -17.90
C LEU A 688 -23.22 14.88 -17.40
N ILE A 689 -24.12 15.17 -16.46
CA ILE A 689 -24.34 16.51 -15.88
C ILE A 689 -24.33 16.39 -14.35
N PHE A 690 -23.57 17.27 -13.71
CA PHE A 690 -23.53 17.43 -12.25
C PHE A 690 -24.49 18.54 -11.80
N PHE A 691 -25.10 18.40 -10.63
CA PHE A 691 -26.08 19.34 -10.09
C PHE A 691 -25.68 19.80 -8.69
N GLU A 692 -26.18 20.96 -8.29
CA GLU A 692 -26.05 21.45 -6.92
C GLU A 692 -26.91 20.59 -5.97
N PRO A 693 -26.44 20.30 -4.73
CA PRO A 693 -27.27 19.63 -3.72
C PRO A 693 -28.55 20.41 -3.43
N GLN A 694 -29.69 19.71 -3.40
CA GLN A 694 -30.95 20.30 -2.97
C GLN A 694 -30.91 20.64 -1.47
N GLN A 695 -31.28 21.86 -1.11
CA GLN A 695 -31.22 22.32 0.28
C GLN A 695 -32.50 21.94 1.05
N GLY A 696 -32.33 21.06 2.05
CA GLY A 696 -33.38 20.57 2.96
C GLY A 696 -33.69 19.09 2.73
N THR A 697 -33.71 18.21 3.74
CA THR A 697 -33.79 18.43 5.20
C THR A 697 -32.51 18.04 5.96
N GLN A 698 -32.08 18.89 6.90
CA GLN A 698 -31.32 18.40 8.05
C GLN A 698 -32.31 17.74 9.01
N THR A 699 -32.38 16.41 9.01
CA THR A 699 -33.07 15.68 10.08
C THR A 699 -32.27 15.86 11.38
N GLY A 700 -32.93 16.40 12.40
CA GLY A 700 -32.29 16.67 13.68
C GLY A 700 -31.79 15.41 14.40
N HIS A 701 -30.93 15.63 15.39
CA HIS A 701 -30.58 14.63 16.39
C HIS A 701 -31.85 14.07 17.04
N GLU A 702 -31.99 12.74 17.05
CA GLU A 702 -32.70 12.05 18.14
C GLU A 702 -31.76 11.05 18.83
N THR A 703 -31.68 11.23 20.14
CA THR A 703 -30.97 10.40 21.11
C THR A 703 -31.85 9.22 21.54
N ASP A 704 -31.21 8.07 21.80
CA ASP A 704 -31.63 7.02 22.75
C ASP A 704 -33.13 6.62 22.84
N CYS A 705 -33.45 5.37 22.47
CA CYS A 705 -33.57 4.29 23.47
C CYS A 705 -33.91 2.92 22.87
N ARG A 706 -33.74 1.87 23.70
CA ARG A 706 -33.99 0.45 23.38
C ARG A 706 -35.41 0.01 23.78
N SER A 707 -36.05 -0.84 22.98
CA SER A 707 -36.89 -1.94 23.49
C SER A 707 -37.15 -3.05 22.47
N ASN A 708 -37.14 -4.30 22.94
CA ASN A 708 -37.26 -5.58 22.24
C ASN A 708 -38.24 -5.70 21.04
N PRO A 709 -37.90 -6.55 20.04
CA PRO A 709 -38.89 -7.22 19.20
C PRO A 709 -39.34 -8.55 19.83
N GLN A 710 -40.64 -8.85 19.81
CA GLN A 710 -41.16 -10.22 20.01
C GLN A 710 -42.27 -10.56 19.01
N ASN A 711 -42.09 -11.74 18.41
CA ASN A 711 -43.08 -12.67 17.87
C ASN A 711 -43.83 -12.46 16.53
N THR A 712 -43.84 -13.59 15.81
CA THR A 712 -44.89 -14.17 14.95
C THR A 712 -45.30 -13.47 13.64
N SER A 713 -44.70 -13.98 12.56
CA SER A 713 -45.32 -14.32 11.28
C SER A 713 -46.33 -15.49 11.40
N PRO A 714 -47.00 -15.94 10.31
CA PRO A 714 -47.59 -15.23 9.16
C PRO A 714 -49.05 -15.68 8.87
N GLU A 715 -49.84 -14.94 8.07
CA GLU A 715 -50.91 -15.56 7.25
C GLU A 715 -51.42 -14.67 6.09
N GLU A 716 -52.26 -15.24 5.23
CA GLU A 716 -52.44 -14.87 3.81
C GLU A 716 -53.79 -14.17 3.44
N LEU A 717 -53.89 -13.76 2.15
CA LEU A 717 -55.11 -13.59 1.33
C LEU A 717 -56.02 -12.33 1.48
N SER A 718 -55.83 -11.39 0.53
CA SER A 718 -56.80 -10.73 -0.39
C SER A 718 -58.34 -10.87 -0.23
N PRO A 719 -59.18 -10.03 -0.92
CA PRO A 719 -59.02 -8.64 -1.40
C PRO A 719 -60.28 -7.76 -1.11
N THR A 720 -60.44 -6.63 -1.83
CA THR A 720 -61.53 -5.60 -1.74
C THR A 720 -61.43 -4.71 -0.49
N ASP A 721 -61.72 -3.40 -0.53
CA ASP A 721 -62.68 -2.70 -1.40
C ASP A 721 -62.19 -1.32 -1.91
N ARG A 722 -62.95 -0.69 -2.82
CA ARG A 722 -62.62 0.60 -3.44
C ARG A 722 -63.10 1.80 -2.61
N GLY A 723 -62.25 2.82 -2.53
CA GLY A 723 -62.73 4.21 -2.58
C GLY A 723 -62.41 5.12 -1.39
N ALA A 724 -61.24 5.77 -1.44
CA ALA A 724 -61.06 7.15 -0.98
C ALA A 724 -59.73 7.71 -1.53
N GLN A 725 -59.79 8.75 -2.36
CA GLN A 725 -58.63 9.62 -2.61
C GLN A 725 -58.56 10.68 -1.50
N PRO A 726 -57.35 10.99 -0.99
CA PRO A 726 -57.00 12.34 -0.58
C PRO A 726 -56.12 13.00 -1.65
N ALA A 727 -56.22 14.31 -1.78
CA ALA A 727 -55.57 15.08 -2.84
C ALA A 727 -54.03 14.98 -2.81
N THR A 728 -53.44 14.88 -4.00
CA THR A 728 -52.01 15.11 -4.21
C THR A 728 -51.69 16.58 -3.93
N ALA A 729 -50.96 16.84 -2.85
CA ALA A 729 -50.27 18.11 -2.68
C ALA A 729 -49.13 18.17 -3.72
N ASP A 730 -49.25 19.06 -4.71
CA ASP A 730 -48.19 19.33 -5.68
C ASP A 730 -46.95 19.90 -4.97
N GLN A 731 -46.06 19.01 -4.53
CA GLN A 731 -44.68 19.38 -4.30
C GLN A 731 -44.07 19.74 -5.65
N LYS A 732 -44.00 21.05 -5.93
CA LYS A 732 -43.24 21.60 -7.06
C LYS A 732 -41.77 21.23 -6.89
N VAL A 733 -41.37 20.10 -7.48
CA VAL A 733 -39.97 19.72 -7.62
C VAL A 733 -39.31 20.76 -8.54
N HIS A 734 -38.56 21.69 -7.95
CA HIS A 734 -37.77 22.63 -8.72
C HIS A 734 -36.74 21.86 -9.56
N PRO A 735 -36.53 22.23 -10.84
CA PRO A 735 -35.56 21.54 -11.69
C PRO A 735 -34.15 21.66 -11.07
N PRO A 736 -33.33 20.59 -11.12
CA PRO A 736 -32.03 20.59 -10.47
C PRO A 736 -31.08 21.59 -11.15
N VAL A 737 -30.44 22.45 -10.34
CA VAL A 737 -29.53 23.50 -10.81
C VAL A 737 -28.21 22.86 -11.26
N PRO A 738 -27.72 23.09 -12.50
CA PRO A 738 -26.44 22.55 -12.95
C PRO A 738 -25.26 23.17 -12.20
N HIS A 739 -24.38 22.33 -11.67
CA HIS A 739 -23.21 22.75 -10.89
C HIS A 739 -22.12 23.38 -11.75
N HIS A 740 -21.33 24.32 -11.21
CA HIS A 740 -20.30 25.02 -11.99
C HIS A 740 -19.18 24.12 -12.51
N ILE A 741 -18.94 22.95 -11.89
CA ILE A 741 -17.95 21.97 -12.36
C ILE A 741 -18.18 21.57 -13.84
N ASN A 742 -19.43 21.59 -14.32
CA ASN A 742 -19.74 21.28 -15.72
C ASN A 742 -19.04 22.24 -16.69
N ILE A 743 -18.92 23.53 -16.33
CA ILE A 743 -18.25 24.55 -17.14
C ILE A 743 -16.73 24.35 -17.09
N VAL A 744 -16.18 24.00 -15.93
CA VAL A 744 -14.77 23.65 -15.75
C VAL A 744 -14.41 22.43 -16.62
N PHE A 745 -15.24 21.38 -16.59
CA PHE A 745 -15.06 20.19 -17.42
C PHE A 745 -15.21 20.50 -18.91
N SER A 746 -16.15 21.36 -19.31
CA SER A 746 -16.29 21.81 -20.69
C SER A 746 -15.04 22.52 -21.22
N ASP A 747 -14.51 23.51 -20.48
CA ASP A 747 -13.33 24.29 -20.90
C ASP A 747 -12.03 23.44 -20.92
N PHE A 748 -11.94 22.38 -20.09
CA PHE A 748 -10.85 21.40 -20.09
C PHE A 748 -11.01 20.38 -21.23
N LEU A 749 -12.19 19.77 -21.39
CA LEU A 749 -12.47 18.80 -22.45
C LEU A 749 -12.33 19.40 -23.85
N ALA A 750 -12.61 20.70 -24.04
CA ALA A 750 -12.33 21.38 -25.30
C ALA A 750 -10.84 21.34 -25.69
N ARG A 751 -9.93 21.42 -24.70
CA ARG A 751 -8.47 21.35 -24.90
C ARG A 751 -7.99 19.93 -25.13
N LEU A 752 -8.53 18.97 -24.38
CA LEU A 752 -8.27 17.55 -24.57
C LEU A 752 -8.73 17.10 -25.96
N LYS A 753 -9.95 17.47 -26.37
CA LYS A 753 -10.45 17.26 -27.73
C LYS A 753 -9.51 17.82 -28.79
N ALA A 754 -9.13 19.08 -28.67
CA ALA A 754 -8.23 19.72 -29.61
C ALA A 754 -6.87 18.98 -29.72
N HIS A 755 -6.32 18.53 -28.59
CA HIS A 755 -5.10 17.72 -28.57
C HIS A 755 -5.29 16.35 -29.26
N TYR A 756 -6.37 15.64 -28.96
CA TYR A 756 -6.65 14.34 -29.58
C TYR A 756 -6.90 14.46 -31.09
N SER A 757 -7.68 15.46 -31.54
CA SER A 757 -7.94 15.70 -32.96
C SER A 757 -6.69 16.04 -33.79
N LEU A 758 -5.64 16.59 -33.16
CA LEU A 758 -4.38 16.95 -33.84
C LEU A 758 -3.29 15.87 -33.76
N HIS A 759 -3.33 14.99 -32.75
CA HIS A 759 -2.19 14.13 -32.40
C HIS A 759 -2.54 12.65 -32.14
N VAL A 760 -3.82 12.28 -32.12
CA VAL A 760 -4.28 10.89 -31.90
C VAL A 760 -5.18 10.48 -33.08
N PRO A 761 -4.69 9.67 -34.04
CA PRO A 761 -5.43 9.32 -35.26
C PRO A 761 -6.84 8.77 -34.98
N GLU A 762 -7.81 9.11 -35.83
CA GLU A 762 -9.14 8.50 -35.81
C GLU A 762 -9.16 7.16 -36.57
N GLU A 763 -9.79 6.15 -35.98
CA GLU A 763 -10.45 5.10 -36.75
C GLU A 763 -11.89 5.57 -36.98
N THR A 764 -12.22 5.86 -38.24
CA THR A 764 -13.40 6.64 -38.60
C THR A 764 -14.71 5.87 -38.44
N THR A 765 -15.55 6.29 -37.49
CA THR A 765 -17.01 6.04 -37.53
C THR A 765 -17.76 7.33 -37.19
N LYS A 766 -18.66 7.76 -38.09
CA LYS A 766 -19.29 9.09 -38.05
C LYS A 766 -20.51 9.11 -37.12
N ALA A 767 -20.65 10.16 -36.31
CA ALA A 767 -21.86 10.47 -35.54
C ALA A 767 -22.26 11.94 -35.68
N GLY A 768 -23.57 12.22 -35.70
CA GLY A 768 -24.16 13.54 -35.95
C GLY A 768 -24.33 14.45 -34.73
N SER A 769 -24.65 15.72 -34.98
CA SER A 769 -24.60 16.87 -34.05
C SER A 769 -25.96 17.37 -33.53
N GLY A 770 -25.97 18.07 -32.38
CA GLY A 770 -27.10 18.86 -31.86
C GLY A 770 -26.65 19.93 -30.83
N GLN A 771 -27.34 21.08 -30.74
CA GLN A 771 -26.88 22.33 -30.07
C GLN A 771 -27.61 22.70 -28.75
N SER A 772 -27.12 23.74 -28.06
CA SER A 772 -27.52 24.25 -26.72
C SER A 772 -28.25 25.61 -26.72
N ILE A 773 -29.06 25.93 -25.69
CA ILE A 773 -29.57 27.29 -25.31
C ILE A 773 -29.58 27.44 -23.75
N ALA A 774 -29.77 28.66 -23.18
CA ALA A 774 -29.18 29.13 -21.90
C ALA A 774 -30.09 29.74 -20.79
N ARG A 775 -29.48 29.85 -19.58
CA ARG A 775 -29.62 30.66 -18.31
C ARG A 775 -30.81 31.61 -18.00
N THR A 776 -31.24 31.64 -16.71
CA THR A 776 -31.32 32.79 -15.73
C THR A 776 -31.88 32.34 -14.33
N ASP A 777 -31.80 33.05 -13.19
CA ASP A 777 -30.64 33.54 -12.37
C ASP A 777 -31.08 34.10 -10.95
N THR A 778 -30.37 33.77 -9.85
CA THR A 778 -30.41 34.29 -8.43
C THR A 778 -31.66 34.08 -7.50
N THR A 779 -31.56 33.82 -6.18
CA THR A 779 -30.95 34.60 -5.05
C THR A 779 -30.56 33.74 -3.79
N ALA A 780 -29.89 34.35 -2.79
CA ALA A 780 -29.05 33.73 -1.72
C ALA A 780 -29.75 33.52 -0.33
N SER A 781 -29.14 33.06 0.80
CA SER A 781 -27.73 33.05 1.27
C SER A 781 -27.41 32.16 2.50
N ALA A 782 -26.17 31.67 2.62
CA ALA A 782 -25.40 31.43 3.87
C ALA A 782 -23.92 31.13 3.50
N GLU A 783 -22.94 31.97 3.89
CA GLU A 783 -21.79 32.23 2.97
C GLU A 783 -20.34 32.25 3.52
N ASP A 784 -20.09 32.33 4.83
CA ASP A 784 -18.81 32.91 5.31
C ASP A 784 -17.56 32.00 5.26
N ASP A 785 -17.62 30.73 5.67
CA ASP A 785 -16.41 29.88 5.82
C ASP A 785 -15.79 29.42 4.48
N ILE A 786 -16.59 29.36 3.40
CA ILE A 786 -16.16 28.84 2.09
C ILE A 786 -15.54 29.93 1.23
N GLU A 787 -16.01 31.18 1.36
CA GLU A 787 -15.49 32.30 0.59
C GLU A 787 -14.04 32.64 0.97
N ASP A 788 -13.69 32.57 2.26
CA ASP A 788 -12.34 32.85 2.74
C ASP A 788 -11.32 31.80 2.23
N ALA A 789 -11.70 30.52 2.17
CA ALA A 789 -10.89 29.47 1.57
C ALA A 789 -10.68 29.69 0.06
N ARG A 790 -11.76 29.98 -0.66
CA ARG A 790 -11.76 30.25 -2.11
C ARG A 790 -10.89 31.47 -2.46
N GLN A 791 -11.03 32.55 -1.72
CA GLN A 791 -10.31 33.81 -1.92
C GLN A 791 -8.81 33.66 -1.61
N SER A 792 -8.44 32.82 -0.63
CA SER A 792 -7.06 32.46 -0.31
C SER A 792 -6.38 31.66 -1.44
N LEU A 793 -7.07 30.64 -1.97
CA LEU A 793 -6.61 29.87 -3.13
C LEU A 793 -6.44 30.74 -4.38
N TYR A 794 -7.43 31.58 -4.69
CA TYR A 794 -7.35 32.55 -5.80
C TYR A 794 -6.13 33.48 -5.67
N LEU A 795 -5.83 33.97 -4.46
CA LEU A 795 -4.67 34.84 -4.22
C LEU A 795 -3.34 34.09 -4.40
N MET A 796 -3.26 32.81 -4.06
CA MET A 796 -2.07 32.00 -4.32
C MET A 796 -1.85 31.76 -5.82
N LEU A 797 -2.91 31.39 -6.56
CA LEU A 797 -2.85 31.18 -8.02
C LEU A 797 -2.49 32.46 -8.78
N THR A 798 -3.10 33.60 -8.42
CA THR A 798 -2.82 34.89 -9.09
C THR A 798 -1.42 35.43 -8.79
N LYS A 799 -0.85 35.18 -7.60
CA LYS A 799 0.56 35.50 -7.30
C LYS A 799 1.53 34.69 -8.18
N SER A 800 1.29 33.39 -8.37
CA SER A 800 2.12 32.56 -9.27
C SER A 800 2.01 33.01 -10.74
N ALA A 801 0.78 33.27 -11.21
CA ALA A 801 0.54 33.77 -12.56
C ALA A 801 1.19 35.15 -12.82
N ALA A 802 1.17 36.05 -11.83
CA ALA A 802 1.82 37.36 -11.93
C ALA A 802 3.35 37.25 -12.05
N TYR A 803 3.98 36.35 -11.28
CA TYR A 803 5.41 36.07 -11.37
C TYR A 803 5.82 35.56 -12.76
N LYS A 804 5.07 34.60 -13.32
CA LYS A 804 5.33 34.07 -14.67
C LYS A 804 5.12 35.11 -15.78
N LYS A 805 4.20 36.07 -15.60
CA LYS A 805 3.99 37.17 -16.56
C LYS A 805 5.12 38.21 -16.55
N ALA A 806 5.84 38.37 -15.42
CA ALA A 806 7.04 39.20 -15.36
C ALA A 806 8.24 38.54 -16.07
N SER A 807 8.44 37.22 -15.90
CA SER A 807 9.57 36.51 -16.54
C SER A 807 9.41 36.24 -18.04
N LYS A 808 8.20 36.33 -18.62
CA LYS A 808 7.97 36.16 -20.08
C LYS A 808 8.33 37.41 -20.92
N VAL A 809 8.88 38.49 -20.35
CA VAL A 809 9.33 39.70 -21.08
C VAL A 809 10.74 39.54 -21.64
N SER A 810 10.96 38.50 -22.46
CA SER A 810 12.06 38.43 -23.44
C SER A 810 11.94 37.16 -24.30
N SER A 811 11.10 37.18 -25.34
CA SER A 811 11.31 36.33 -26.51
C SER A 811 10.78 37.00 -27.78
N THR A 812 11.61 37.00 -28.81
CA THR A 812 11.36 37.67 -30.09
C THR A 812 10.23 37.02 -30.88
N ARG A 813 9.41 37.87 -31.51
CA ARG A 813 8.31 37.53 -32.41
C ARG A 813 8.82 36.71 -33.62
N PRO A 814 8.35 35.48 -33.88
CA PRO A 814 8.72 34.74 -35.08
C PRO A 814 8.20 35.42 -36.36
N SER A 815 8.96 35.34 -37.44
CA SER A 815 8.58 35.90 -38.75
C SER A 815 7.45 35.09 -39.41
N VAL A 816 6.54 35.80 -40.08
CA VAL A 816 5.39 35.23 -40.78
C VAL A 816 5.84 34.49 -42.04
N HIS A 817 5.78 33.16 -42.05
CA HIS A 817 5.63 32.35 -43.26
C HIS A 817 5.00 30.98 -42.95
N GLU A 818 3.66 30.92 -43.00
CA GLU A 818 2.92 29.74 -43.48
C GLU A 818 1.47 30.16 -43.73
N ALA A 819 0.94 29.83 -44.91
CA ALA A 819 -0.42 30.18 -45.33
C ALA A 819 -1.26 28.90 -45.52
N SER A 820 -2.59 29.04 -45.43
CA SER A 820 -3.64 28.02 -45.64
C SER A 820 -4.10 27.14 -44.45
N ALA A 821 -3.89 27.55 -43.19
CA ALA A 821 -4.70 27.05 -42.08
C ALA A 821 -6.05 27.80 -41.98
N SER A 822 -7.16 27.11 -41.76
CA SER A 822 -8.45 27.77 -41.49
C SER A 822 -8.47 28.38 -40.09
N ARG A 823 -9.39 29.32 -39.83
CA ARG A 823 -9.58 29.89 -38.49
C ARG A 823 -9.88 28.81 -37.44
N SER A 824 -10.63 27.77 -37.81
CA SER A 824 -10.92 26.62 -36.96
C SER A 824 -9.65 25.82 -36.61
N ASP A 825 -8.72 25.66 -37.55
CA ASP A 825 -7.46 24.96 -37.30
C ASP A 825 -6.55 25.74 -36.36
N TYR A 826 -6.52 27.07 -36.50
CA TYR A 826 -5.77 27.95 -35.59
C TYR A 826 -6.34 27.89 -34.16
N GLU A 827 -7.65 28.01 -34.00
CA GLU A 827 -8.33 27.95 -32.69
C GLU A 827 -8.15 26.55 -32.04
N THR A 828 -8.19 25.47 -32.84
CA THR A 828 -7.89 24.11 -32.36
C THR A 828 -6.44 23.96 -31.92
N ARG A 829 -5.46 24.43 -32.71
CA ARG A 829 -4.03 24.39 -32.32
C ARG A 829 -3.76 25.23 -31.07
N ALA A 830 -4.41 26.38 -30.91
CA ALA A 830 -4.30 27.21 -29.71
C ALA A 830 -4.81 26.47 -28.46
N LEU A 831 -5.99 25.83 -28.52
CA LEU A 831 -6.52 25.02 -27.42
C LEU A 831 -5.62 23.82 -27.07
N ALA A 832 -5.09 23.13 -28.07
CA ALA A 832 -4.18 21.99 -27.87
C ALA A 832 -2.82 22.41 -27.27
N ASN A 833 -2.29 23.56 -27.69
CA ASN A 833 -1.07 24.13 -27.12
C ASN A 833 -1.30 24.59 -25.67
N GLY A 834 -2.45 25.20 -25.38
CA GLY A 834 -2.84 25.61 -24.03
C GLY A 834 -3.00 24.44 -23.04
N LEU A 835 -3.24 23.21 -23.51
CA LEU A 835 -3.16 22.00 -22.68
C LEU A 835 -1.73 21.70 -22.22
N ALA A 836 -0.72 22.10 -23.01
CA ALA A 836 0.70 21.81 -22.76
C ALA A 836 1.41 22.91 -21.95
N ASP A 837 0.85 24.13 -21.85
CA ASP A 837 1.38 25.22 -21.01
C ASP A 837 0.68 25.20 -19.63
N HIS A 838 1.42 24.81 -18.59
CA HIS A 838 0.92 24.79 -17.21
C HIS A 838 0.41 26.16 -16.74
N GLY A 839 0.98 27.26 -17.24
CA GLY A 839 0.57 28.62 -16.92
C GLY A 839 -0.80 28.97 -17.52
N GLU A 840 -1.10 28.51 -18.72
CA GLU A 840 -2.45 28.63 -19.31
C GLU A 840 -3.48 27.80 -18.55
N MET A 841 -3.15 26.56 -18.16
CA MET A 841 -4.03 25.72 -17.35
C MET A 841 -4.29 26.33 -15.95
N VAL A 842 -3.25 26.83 -15.27
CA VAL A 842 -3.39 27.55 -13.98
C VAL A 842 -4.24 28.82 -14.15
N ALA A 843 -4.04 29.59 -15.23
CA ALA A 843 -4.85 30.77 -15.52
C ALA A 843 -6.32 30.44 -15.82
N LEU A 844 -6.58 29.30 -16.48
CA LEU A 844 -7.93 28.78 -16.70
C LEU A 844 -8.63 28.51 -15.37
N PHE A 845 -8.01 27.76 -14.46
CA PHE A 845 -8.59 27.52 -13.14
C PHE A 845 -8.73 28.80 -12.33
N ALA A 846 -7.75 29.71 -12.36
CA ALA A 846 -7.86 31.01 -11.69
C ALA A 846 -9.06 31.85 -12.19
N LYS A 847 -9.39 31.80 -13.50
CA LYS A 847 -10.62 32.38 -14.07
C LYS A 847 -11.88 31.74 -13.48
N HIS A 848 -11.92 30.40 -13.36
CA HIS A 848 -13.02 29.70 -12.69
C HIS A 848 -13.05 29.87 -11.17
N MET A 849 -12.02 30.42 -10.53
CA MET A 849 -11.96 30.66 -9.08
C MET A 849 -12.20 32.12 -8.67
N GLY A 850 -12.50 33.01 -9.63
CA GLY A 850 -12.78 34.43 -9.36
C GLY A 850 -14.09 34.65 -8.60
N LYS A 851 -14.22 35.81 -7.94
CA LYS A 851 -15.35 36.15 -7.03
C LYS A 851 -16.75 35.87 -7.59
N ASN A 852 -16.96 36.05 -8.89
CA ASN A 852 -18.26 35.89 -9.55
C ASN A 852 -18.38 34.57 -10.34
N ALA A 853 -17.54 33.58 -10.09
CA ALA A 853 -17.45 32.37 -10.91
C ALA A 853 -18.56 31.31 -10.64
N GLY A 854 -19.73 31.70 -10.14
CA GLY A 854 -20.92 30.83 -10.14
C GLY A 854 -20.88 29.54 -9.31
N TRP A 855 -19.88 29.34 -8.45
CA TRP A 855 -19.87 28.21 -7.51
C TRP A 855 -20.92 28.40 -6.40
N PRO A 856 -21.48 27.30 -5.87
CA PRO A 856 -22.19 27.31 -4.59
C PRO A 856 -21.36 27.98 -3.48
N LYS A 857 -22.01 28.76 -2.63
CA LYS A 857 -21.40 29.36 -1.43
C LYS A 857 -21.50 28.48 -0.18
N PHE A 858 -22.11 27.31 -0.32
CA PHE A 858 -22.32 26.30 0.70
C PHE A 858 -21.53 25.03 0.34
N ALA A 859 -21.41 24.09 1.29
CA ALA A 859 -20.73 22.83 1.04
C ALA A 859 -21.50 22.03 -0.03
N ASP A 860 -20.91 21.88 -1.21
CA ASP A 860 -21.51 21.25 -2.39
C ASP A 860 -21.31 19.73 -2.43
N ARG A 861 -20.57 19.19 -1.46
CA ARG A 861 -20.20 17.79 -1.36
C ARG A 861 -21.31 16.94 -0.71
N VAL A 862 -21.79 15.92 -1.41
CA VAL A 862 -22.66 14.87 -0.85
C VAL A 862 -21.85 13.68 -0.30
N PRO A 863 -22.45 12.78 0.50
CA PRO A 863 -21.84 11.48 0.84
C PRO A 863 -21.44 10.69 -0.41
N ASP A 864 -20.51 9.74 -0.25
CA ASP A 864 -20.01 8.94 -1.37
C ASP A 864 -21.14 8.14 -2.03
N GLN A 865 -21.41 8.40 -3.30
CA GLN A 865 -22.46 7.73 -4.08
C GLN A 865 -22.00 6.39 -4.65
N LEU A 866 -20.74 5.99 -4.45
CA LEU A 866 -20.28 4.65 -4.78
C LEU A 866 -21.00 3.62 -3.89
N PRO A 867 -21.70 2.62 -4.45
CA PRO A 867 -22.53 1.72 -3.63
C PRO A 867 -21.77 1.03 -2.50
N GLU A 868 -22.37 0.88 -1.33
CA GLU A 868 -21.73 0.25 -0.14
C GLU A 868 -21.29 -1.22 -0.39
N LYS A 869 -21.89 -1.86 -1.39
CA LYS A 869 -21.54 -3.22 -1.87
C LYS A 869 -20.72 -3.22 -3.18
N TYR A 870 -20.31 -2.05 -3.68
CA TYR A 870 -19.48 -1.95 -4.88
C TYR A 870 -18.17 -2.70 -4.66
N ARG A 871 -18.01 -3.76 -5.44
CA ARG A 871 -16.78 -4.52 -5.54
C ARG A 871 -16.33 -4.33 -6.97
N ARG A 872 -15.28 -3.52 -7.18
CA ARG A 872 -14.60 -3.35 -8.47
C ARG A 872 -14.69 -4.62 -9.29
N GLY A 873 -15.25 -4.52 -10.48
CA GLY A 873 -15.34 -5.60 -11.47
C GLY A 873 -14.00 -6.32 -11.59
N VAL A 874 -14.09 -7.62 -11.87
CA VAL A 874 -12.99 -8.61 -11.97
C VAL A 874 -11.59 -8.01 -11.75
N ASP A 875 -11.13 -8.13 -10.50
CA ASP A 875 -9.74 -8.00 -10.07
C ASP A 875 -8.97 -6.73 -10.52
N THR A 876 -9.12 -5.62 -9.78
CA THR A 876 -7.94 -4.83 -9.35
C THR A 876 -8.14 -4.09 -8.03
N VAL A 877 -7.71 -4.70 -6.92
CA VAL A 877 -7.41 -4.01 -5.65
C VAL A 877 -6.05 -3.30 -5.77
N LEU A 878 -5.90 -2.38 -6.73
CA LEU A 878 -4.64 -1.66 -6.96
C LEU A 878 -4.88 -0.19 -7.34
N GLY A 879 -4.87 0.66 -6.31
CA GLY A 879 -4.22 1.98 -6.38
C GLY A 879 -2.68 1.86 -6.33
N MET A 880 -2.15 0.67 -6.63
CA MET A 880 -0.73 0.40 -6.84
C MET A 880 -0.46 0.41 -8.34
N LYS A 881 0.72 0.88 -8.72
CA LYS A 881 1.20 0.92 -10.11
C LYS A 881 1.11 -0.49 -10.72
N ARG A 882 0.33 -0.65 -11.81
CA ARG A 882 0.22 -1.91 -12.58
C ARG A 882 1.52 -2.13 -13.39
N ASN A 883 2.59 -2.51 -12.72
CA ASN A 883 3.81 -3.00 -13.37
C ASN A 883 3.53 -4.38 -14.00
N LEU A 884 4.32 -4.79 -15.00
CA LEU A 884 4.02 -5.85 -16.00
C LEU A 884 3.90 -7.30 -15.45
N GLU A 885 3.89 -7.49 -14.14
CA GLU A 885 4.13 -8.77 -13.47
C GLU A 885 2.87 -9.56 -13.08
N SER A 886 1.67 -9.15 -13.53
CA SER A 886 0.40 -9.72 -13.05
C SER A 886 -0.32 -10.68 -14.00
N THR A 887 0.28 -11.07 -15.13
CA THR A 887 -0.49 -11.61 -16.27
C THR A 887 0.11 -12.87 -16.91
N ILE A 888 -0.27 -14.06 -16.41
CA ILE A 888 -0.34 -15.28 -17.24
C ILE A 888 -1.60 -16.07 -16.82
N ASP A 889 -2.30 -16.63 -17.82
CA ASP A 889 -3.30 -17.72 -17.72
C ASP A 889 -4.77 -17.35 -17.44
N SER A 890 -5.44 -16.76 -18.46
CA SER A 890 -6.91 -16.59 -18.52
C SER A 890 -7.55 -17.10 -19.83
N SER A 891 -6.89 -17.97 -20.61
CA SER A 891 -7.33 -18.34 -21.97
C SER A 891 -7.34 -19.84 -22.30
N VAL A 892 -7.86 -20.70 -21.40
CA VAL A 892 -8.24 -22.10 -21.74
C VAL A 892 -9.57 -22.52 -21.09
N LEU A 893 -10.62 -21.71 -21.26
CA LEU A 893 -12.02 -22.14 -21.10
C LEU A 893 -12.88 -21.38 -22.14
N LEU A 894 -13.86 -22.08 -22.74
CA LEU A 894 -14.85 -21.58 -23.73
C LEU A 894 -14.48 -21.56 -25.23
N THR A 895 -14.03 -22.69 -25.78
CA THR A 895 -14.43 -23.10 -27.16
C THR A 895 -14.71 -24.60 -27.19
N GLY A 896 -15.96 -25.02 -27.39
CA GLY A 896 -16.30 -26.45 -27.34
C GLY A 896 -17.78 -26.86 -27.38
N GLN A 897 -18.69 -26.05 -27.94
CA GLN A 897 -20.00 -26.56 -28.33
C GLN A 897 -20.01 -26.86 -29.83
N GLY A 898 -19.76 -28.12 -30.17
CA GLY A 898 -19.97 -28.69 -31.50
C GLY A 898 -20.88 -29.90 -31.39
N SER A 899 -22.10 -29.80 -31.93
CA SER A 899 -23.06 -30.90 -31.94
C SER A 899 -22.63 -32.01 -32.89
N PHE A 900 -22.62 -33.28 -32.46
CA PHE A 900 -22.85 -34.39 -33.41
C PHE A 900 -23.62 -35.57 -32.82
N SER A 901 -24.49 -36.07 -33.69
CA SER A 901 -25.52 -37.08 -33.53
C SER A 901 -25.08 -38.43 -32.92
N LYS A 902 -26.05 -39.10 -32.26
CA LYS A 902 -25.97 -40.53 -31.94
C LYS A 902 -25.80 -41.37 -33.23
N ARG A 903 -24.76 -42.19 -33.31
CA ARG A 903 -24.81 -43.43 -34.12
C ARG A 903 -24.01 -44.53 -33.45
N ALA A 904 -24.67 -45.66 -33.22
CA ALA A 904 -24.02 -46.87 -32.72
C ALA A 904 -23.52 -47.72 -33.90
N ARG A 905 -22.33 -48.34 -33.77
CA ARG A 905 -22.14 -49.80 -33.85
C ARG A 905 -20.65 -50.22 -33.80
N THR A 906 -20.40 -51.23 -32.95
CA THR A 906 -19.47 -52.38 -33.07
C THR A 906 -18.01 -52.23 -33.52
N LYS A 907 -17.12 -52.92 -32.78
CA LYS A 907 -15.95 -53.76 -33.17
C LYS A 907 -15.18 -53.34 -34.44
N GLU A 908 -13.85 -53.21 -34.40
CA GLU A 908 -12.88 -54.10 -33.74
C GLU A 908 -11.87 -53.38 -32.82
#